data_AF-A0A6M0F6X8-F1
#
_entry.id   AF-A0A6M0F6X8-F1
#
_cell.length_a   1.000
_cell.length_b   1.000
_cell.length_c   1.000
_cell.angle_alpha   90.00
_cell.angle_beta   90.00
_cell.angle_gamma   90.00
#
_symmetry.space_group_name_H-M   'P 1'
#
loop_
_entity.id
_entity.type
_entity.pdbx_description
1 polymer ?
#
loop_
_entity_poly.entity_id
_entity_poly.type
_entity_poly.pdbx_seq_one_letter_code
_entity_poly.pdbx_strand_id
1 'polypeptide(L)'
;MGTQINGLPTGGSGQQASQKASPKGSQRASQLLSQAQGELQTYQTQYQSGQLEFWATLESAQATTAALSTEMDRVLGNVRRSQQIRAAIGGVIIVAFLILAIFRWVAAKNARLDAEKVLRKGQQKVADRTKGLLVLLEDAEYHSFKSYTGATEQHAQTLLNHITHALTLIGGTEVILTKADQLVHQGRLFNSFFTRNHRRAIALLTDPSMALPLEPDSNIQALLNSRETHINDVWRSHLSSASPVITTPSSNSSSTSSTNSSTTNSFQNILTMMAEYREMAIALLDELIRKDSGIADYFNQIEASTHTAEANAQKLPTFGKTYLPPNDWFTLPAVLGTLVPLIAEARGYLVKGRSIMADDPITAWDHYADGAKRIVDDTTTVVSIGTNARKTLLPILANGDQALHPYSVDTTWAHTHTESLSQQLNQVALEATQAPIAEPLAQLEQEIKALGDRINTIVRQDAERRTVAPVQIQEAETDVATARERLCREIQSLNLFQKGSASGLLRESNRDPSSYIQTAKTQLNQLKPLLDVGDDSLAQSHLDRIKTETQAAHQLVADTQAKLAVYPRVQPELKERILQLHQQRKETYIPILQHIETIYAPEVLQLVAPEVGAGRTIEDNPDLAANLMAKGTDTLKLAVEHMNEAHILMAASELEDVDRLLTSAKAQLEAIATARQILERRQQTALTDYDALYRRHQQTDGQLNNQYVRSPTRQLGTDLQRQLTQALTDIQRRPLHPYQAATRLEQVETLRKQVDQAIATDRQACNTATATLRQAETNIRSAENNIDSAHSRHFRYATVHTSEAQSTLRRAESMANQAKRSLQSQHYETSIDQAKEAIADAHQASREADEAVSRARRAHNAEERRRERARRAAAASSSPSSYSSRSSSSSSRSSRQSSNRSSSRSRRSSSGSRGGSW
;
A
#
# COMPACT_ATOMS: atom_id res chain seq x y z
N MET A 1 6.29 4.85 -4.94
CA MET A 1 5.46 3.81 -5.58
C MET A 1 4.44 3.41 -4.52
N GLY A 2 3.14 3.74 -4.59
CA GLY A 2 2.27 3.97 -5.75
C GLY A 2 1.62 2.63 -6.15
N THR A 3 0.29 2.45 -6.15
CA THR A 3 -0.80 3.43 -5.90
C THR A 3 -2.13 2.70 -5.62
N GLN A 4 -3.02 3.32 -4.83
CA GLN A 4 -4.51 3.36 -4.89
C GLN A 4 -5.33 2.09 -5.24
N ILE A 5 -6.34 1.63 -4.48
CA ILE A 5 -7.57 2.25 -3.88
C ILE A 5 -8.83 2.17 -4.78
N ASN A 6 -9.90 1.59 -4.20
CA ASN A 6 -11.36 1.68 -4.47
C ASN A 6 -11.99 1.13 -5.77
N GLY A 7 -13.23 0.60 -5.64
CA GLY A 7 -14.08 0.32 -6.81
C GLY A 7 -15.42 -0.43 -6.68
N LEU A 8 -16.11 -0.51 -5.53
CA LEU A 8 -17.57 -0.77 -5.50
C LEU A 8 -18.31 0.42 -6.18
N PRO A 9 -19.52 0.30 -6.81
CA PRO A 9 -20.71 -0.27 -6.16
C PRO A 9 -21.90 -0.83 -7.03
N THR A 10 -22.91 -1.39 -6.33
CA THR A 10 -24.39 -1.38 -6.59
C THR A 10 -25.03 -1.71 -7.96
N GLY A 11 -25.79 -2.81 -7.99
CA GLY A 11 -27.28 -2.82 -7.98
C GLY A 11 -28.12 -2.44 -9.21
N GLY A 12 -29.21 -3.18 -9.47
CA GLY A 12 -30.39 -2.66 -10.21
C GLY A 12 -31.00 -3.56 -11.31
N SER A 13 -32.27 -3.91 -11.14
CA SER A 13 -33.20 -4.57 -12.09
C SER A 13 -33.58 -3.75 -13.34
N GLY A 14 -34.00 -4.40 -14.45
CA GLY A 14 -34.77 -3.72 -15.53
C GLY A 14 -34.95 -4.49 -16.86
N GLN A 15 -35.97 -4.14 -17.67
CA GLN A 15 -36.41 -4.88 -18.89
C GLN A 15 -36.32 -4.08 -20.22
N GLN A 16 -36.04 -4.79 -21.33
CA GLN A 16 -36.52 -4.68 -22.75
C GLN A 16 -36.54 -3.38 -23.64
N ALA A 17 -36.12 -3.56 -24.93
CA ALA A 17 -36.77 -3.14 -26.21
C ALA A 17 -36.23 -2.01 -27.20
N SER A 18 -35.41 -2.44 -28.20
CA SER A 18 -35.49 -2.32 -29.72
C SER A 18 -35.64 -1.03 -30.62
N GLN A 19 -34.88 -1.04 -31.77
CA GLN A 19 -35.05 -0.46 -33.17
C GLN A 19 -34.20 0.77 -33.65
N LYS A 20 -33.95 1.14 -34.95
CA LYS A 20 -33.64 0.43 -36.27
C LYS A 20 -33.29 1.44 -37.45
N ALA A 21 -32.71 0.97 -38.60
CA ALA A 21 -32.62 1.54 -40.00
C ALA A 21 -31.33 2.27 -40.51
N SER A 22 -31.18 2.46 -41.84
CA SER A 22 -30.19 3.35 -42.49
C SER A 22 -29.27 2.67 -43.56
N PRO A 23 -29.03 3.10 -44.84
CA PRO A 23 -28.11 2.41 -45.78
C PRO A 23 -26.92 3.22 -46.38
N LYS A 24 -25.85 2.50 -46.77
CA LYS A 24 -24.73 2.90 -47.67
C LYS A 24 -24.06 1.69 -48.39
N GLY A 25 -24.58 0.48 -48.17
CA GLY A 25 -23.79 -0.75 -48.27
C GLY A 25 -23.69 -1.43 -49.63
N SER A 26 -24.42 -1.02 -50.66
CA SER A 26 -24.54 -1.83 -51.90
C SER A 26 -23.24 -1.88 -52.71
N GLN A 27 -22.55 -0.76 -52.87
CA GLN A 27 -21.23 -0.73 -53.53
C GLN A 27 -20.14 -1.41 -52.68
N ARG A 28 -20.24 -1.27 -51.35
CA ARG A 28 -19.31 -1.91 -50.42
C ARG A 28 -19.45 -3.44 -50.43
N ALA A 29 -20.68 -3.94 -50.51
CA ALA A 29 -20.97 -5.35 -50.71
C ALA A 29 -20.44 -5.88 -52.05
N SER A 30 -20.53 -5.13 -53.16
CA SER A 30 -19.98 -5.63 -54.44
C SER A 30 -18.45 -5.79 -54.43
N GLN A 31 -17.72 -4.90 -53.77
CA GLN A 31 -16.26 -5.05 -53.62
C GLN A 31 -15.88 -6.23 -52.71
N LEU A 32 -16.56 -6.37 -51.57
CA LEU A 32 -16.34 -7.49 -50.65
C LEU A 32 -16.68 -8.84 -51.30
N LEU A 33 -17.65 -8.90 -52.20
CA LEU A 33 -18.01 -10.11 -52.95
C LEU A 33 -16.87 -10.57 -53.88
N SER A 34 -16.27 -9.66 -54.66
CA SER A 34 -15.16 -10.03 -55.55
C SER A 34 -13.91 -10.45 -54.78
N GLN A 35 -13.65 -9.79 -53.65
CA GLN A 35 -12.51 -10.12 -52.79
C GLN A 35 -12.69 -11.51 -52.14
N ALA A 36 -13.87 -11.78 -51.58
CA ALA A 36 -14.21 -13.08 -51.01
C ALA A 36 -14.13 -14.22 -52.04
N GLN A 37 -14.46 -13.98 -53.32
CA GLN A 37 -14.30 -14.99 -54.37
C GLN A 37 -12.84 -15.33 -54.67
N GLY A 38 -11.95 -14.33 -54.72
CA GLY A 38 -10.51 -14.55 -54.89
C GLY A 38 -9.87 -15.28 -53.70
N GLU A 39 -10.24 -14.90 -52.48
CA GLU A 39 -9.79 -15.56 -51.25
C GLU A 39 -10.29 -17.02 -51.17
N LEU A 40 -11.54 -17.29 -51.57
CA LEU A 40 -12.09 -18.66 -51.63
C LEU A 40 -11.42 -19.54 -52.70
N GLN A 41 -11.11 -19.00 -53.89
CA GLN A 41 -10.34 -19.75 -54.89
C GLN A 41 -8.93 -20.09 -54.37
N THR A 42 -8.27 -19.13 -53.71
CA THR A 42 -6.95 -19.33 -53.12
C THR A 42 -6.98 -20.41 -52.02
N TYR A 43 -7.95 -20.34 -51.10
CA TYR A 43 -8.20 -21.38 -50.11
C TYR A 43 -8.42 -22.75 -50.77
N GLN A 44 -9.24 -22.83 -51.81
CA GLN A 44 -9.59 -24.10 -52.44
C GLN A 44 -8.37 -24.75 -53.11
N THR A 45 -7.47 -23.96 -53.71
CA THR A 45 -6.18 -24.43 -54.24
C THR A 45 -5.24 -24.86 -53.11
N GLN A 46 -5.08 -24.06 -52.05
CA GLN A 46 -4.20 -24.38 -50.92
C GLN A 46 -4.66 -25.64 -50.17
N TYR A 47 -5.96 -25.77 -49.89
CA TYR A 47 -6.57 -26.94 -49.27
C TYR A 47 -6.37 -28.22 -50.11
N GLN A 48 -6.55 -28.15 -51.42
CA GLN A 48 -6.27 -29.28 -52.32
C GLN A 48 -4.78 -29.64 -52.39
N SER A 49 -3.88 -28.66 -52.23
CA SER A 49 -2.43 -28.88 -52.17
C SER A 49 -1.91 -29.30 -50.78
N GLY A 50 -2.77 -29.36 -49.76
CA GLY A 50 -2.41 -29.78 -48.39
C GLY A 50 -1.55 -28.78 -47.59
N GLN A 51 -1.43 -27.52 -48.04
CA GLN A 51 -0.64 -26.50 -47.35
C GLN A 51 -1.30 -26.06 -46.03
N LEU A 52 -0.60 -26.19 -44.90
CA LEU A 52 -1.11 -25.88 -43.55
C LEU A 52 -1.63 -24.44 -43.38
N GLU A 53 -1.16 -23.50 -44.21
CA GLU A 53 -1.63 -22.10 -44.23
C GLU A 53 -3.06 -21.93 -44.78
N PHE A 54 -3.71 -22.99 -45.32
CA PHE A 54 -5.09 -22.91 -45.80
C PHE A 54 -6.06 -22.40 -44.72
N TRP A 55 -5.77 -22.63 -43.44
CA TRP A 55 -6.62 -22.13 -42.35
C TRP A 55 -6.63 -20.60 -42.29
N ALA A 56 -5.50 -19.93 -42.53
CA ALA A 56 -5.42 -18.47 -42.53
C ALA A 56 -6.16 -17.85 -43.73
N THR A 57 -6.09 -18.47 -44.93
CA THR A 57 -6.89 -18.03 -46.08
C THR A 57 -8.38 -18.36 -45.92
N LEU A 58 -8.73 -19.46 -45.26
CA LEU A 58 -10.11 -19.76 -44.89
C LEU A 58 -10.67 -18.73 -43.89
N GLU A 59 -9.87 -18.33 -42.89
CA GLU A 59 -10.26 -17.37 -41.86
C GLU A 59 -10.36 -15.95 -42.43
N SER A 60 -9.46 -15.55 -43.35
CA SER A 60 -9.60 -14.34 -44.16
C SER A 60 -10.89 -14.36 -44.99
N ALA A 61 -11.12 -15.45 -45.73
CA ALA A 61 -12.33 -15.61 -46.54
C ALA A 61 -13.61 -15.61 -45.69
N GLN A 62 -13.57 -16.15 -44.47
CA GLN A 62 -14.66 -16.07 -43.50
C GLN A 62 -14.87 -14.64 -43.00
N ALA A 63 -13.81 -13.88 -42.74
CA ALA A 63 -13.90 -12.48 -42.33
C ALA A 63 -14.46 -11.58 -43.45
N THR A 64 -14.00 -11.74 -44.70
CA THR A 64 -14.52 -10.98 -45.86
C THR A 64 -15.96 -11.39 -46.21
N THR A 65 -16.33 -12.67 -46.12
CA THR A 65 -17.73 -13.11 -46.32
C THR A 65 -18.66 -12.73 -45.17
N ALA A 66 -18.19 -12.65 -43.92
CA ALA A 66 -18.98 -12.13 -42.79
C ALA A 66 -19.18 -10.61 -42.88
N ALA A 67 -18.15 -9.85 -43.29
CA ALA A 67 -18.27 -8.43 -43.59
C ALA A 67 -19.26 -8.17 -44.75
N LEU A 68 -19.19 -9.02 -45.79
CA LEU A 68 -20.12 -9.01 -46.91
C LEU A 68 -21.58 -9.27 -46.47
N SER A 69 -21.84 -10.32 -45.68
CA SER A 69 -23.19 -10.66 -45.24
C SER A 69 -23.79 -9.56 -44.37
N THR A 70 -22.99 -8.99 -43.45
CA THR A 70 -23.39 -7.89 -42.58
C THR A 70 -23.77 -6.63 -43.36
N GLU A 71 -23.00 -6.29 -44.40
CA GLU A 71 -23.28 -5.10 -45.21
C GLU A 71 -24.41 -5.36 -46.24
N MET A 72 -24.59 -6.60 -46.71
CA MET A 72 -25.77 -7.02 -47.46
C MET A 72 -27.06 -6.95 -46.62
N ASP A 73 -27.04 -7.39 -45.36
CA ASP A 73 -28.19 -7.28 -44.45
C ASP A 73 -28.56 -5.82 -44.17
N ARG A 74 -27.58 -4.91 -44.15
CA ARG A 74 -27.84 -3.45 -44.13
C ARG A 74 -28.51 -2.93 -45.40
N VAL A 75 -28.18 -3.46 -46.58
CA VAL A 75 -28.84 -3.08 -47.84
C VAL A 75 -30.26 -3.65 -47.89
N LEU A 76 -30.41 -4.96 -47.61
CA LEU A 76 -31.69 -5.67 -47.58
C LEU A 76 -32.64 -5.10 -46.52
N GLY A 77 -32.10 -4.63 -45.38
CA GLY A 77 -32.85 -4.02 -44.28
C GLY A 77 -33.55 -2.71 -44.64
N ASN A 78 -33.12 -2.02 -45.70
CA ASN A 78 -33.69 -0.72 -46.11
C ASN A 78 -34.49 -0.80 -47.42
N VAL A 79 -34.26 -1.81 -48.26
CA VAL A 79 -34.97 -1.97 -49.55
C VAL A 79 -36.36 -2.61 -49.37
N ARG A 80 -36.67 -3.24 -48.22
CA ARG A 80 -38.01 -3.81 -47.91
C ARG A 80 -39.12 -2.77 -47.62
N ARG A 81 -39.11 -1.63 -48.32
CA ARG A 81 -40.28 -0.74 -48.51
C ARG A 81 -40.54 -0.36 -49.98
N SER A 82 -39.81 -0.93 -50.94
CA SER A 82 -40.01 -0.71 -52.38
C SER A 82 -39.88 -2.03 -53.16
N GLN A 83 -40.89 -2.37 -53.98
CA GLN A 83 -40.94 -3.64 -54.74
C GLN A 83 -40.27 -3.60 -56.13
N GLN A 84 -39.56 -2.53 -56.50
CA GLN A 84 -39.13 -2.30 -57.90
C GLN A 84 -37.61 -2.46 -58.18
N ILE A 85 -36.90 -3.39 -57.52
CA ILE A 85 -35.54 -3.80 -57.94
C ILE A 85 -35.38 -5.33 -57.90
N ARG A 86 -36.10 -6.06 -58.76
CA ARG A 86 -36.06 -7.55 -58.79
C ARG A 86 -35.02 -8.16 -59.73
N ALA A 87 -34.45 -7.42 -60.68
CA ALA A 87 -33.49 -7.98 -61.66
C ALA A 87 -32.05 -8.12 -61.12
N ALA A 88 -31.59 -7.21 -60.24
CA ALA A 88 -30.21 -7.22 -59.73
C ALA A 88 -30.01 -8.05 -58.44
N ILE A 89 -31.10 -8.43 -57.77
CA ILE A 89 -31.05 -9.13 -56.46
C ILE A 89 -30.97 -10.67 -56.64
N GLY A 90 -31.36 -11.20 -57.80
CA GLY A 90 -31.43 -12.64 -58.05
C GLY A 90 -30.10 -13.39 -57.93
N GLY A 91 -29.00 -12.84 -58.45
CA GLY A 91 -27.69 -13.50 -58.41
C GLY A 91 -27.11 -13.64 -57.01
N VAL A 92 -27.31 -12.64 -56.14
CA VAL A 92 -26.66 -12.61 -54.82
C VAL A 92 -27.46 -13.38 -53.76
N ILE A 93 -28.80 -13.45 -53.89
CA ILE A 93 -29.62 -14.30 -53.02
C ILE A 93 -29.31 -15.79 -53.22
N ILE A 94 -29.03 -16.24 -54.45
CA ILE A 94 -28.71 -17.65 -54.72
C ILE A 94 -27.37 -18.04 -54.07
N VAL A 95 -26.33 -17.21 -54.20
CA VAL A 95 -25.03 -17.45 -53.53
C VAL A 95 -25.15 -17.37 -52.01
N ALA A 96 -25.92 -16.40 -51.47
CA ALA A 96 -26.16 -16.30 -50.03
C ALA A 96 -26.92 -17.52 -49.47
N PHE A 97 -27.90 -18.08 -50.19
CA PHE A 97 -28.59 -19.31 -49.79
C PHE A 97 -27.68 -20.55 -49.86
N LEU A 98 -26.79 -20.61 -50.84
CA LEU A 98 -25.80 -21.69 -50.95
C LEU A 98 -24.78 -21.63 -49.81
N ILE A 99 -24.31 -20.43 -49.46
CA ILE A 99 -23.45 -20.19 -48.28
C ILE A 99 -24.19 -20.52 -46.98
N LEU A 100 -25.47 -20.14 -46.82
CA LEU A 100 -26.26 -20.50 -45.62
C LEU A 100 -26.54 -22.01 -45.50
N ALA A 101 -26.72 -22.69 -46.63
CA ALA A 101 -26.90 -24.14 -46.69
C ALA A 101 -25.59 -24.87 -46.30
N ILE A 102 -24.45 -24.40 -46.83
CA ILE A 102 -23.11 -24.87 -46.42
C ILE A 102 -22.87 -24.57 -44.93
N PHE A 103 -23.21 -23.39 -44.42
CA PHE A 103 -23.06 -23.05 -43.00
C PHE A 103 -23.92 -23.94 -42.09
N ARG A 104 -25.17 -24.24 -42.48
CA ARG A 104 -26.03 -25.18 -41.73
C ARG A 104 -25.53 -26.63 -41.81
N TRP A 105 -24.98 -27.04 -42.94
CA TRP A 105 -24.38 -28.36 -43.11
C TRP A 105 -23.09 -28.50 -42.29
N VAL A 106 -22.21 -27.49 -42.29
CA VAL A 106 -21.02 -27.40 -41.43
C VAL A 106 -21.42 -27.37 -39.95
N ALA A 107 -22.43 -26.58 -39.56
CA ALA A 107 -22.89 -26.55 -38.16
C ALA A 107 -23.50 -27.89 -37.71
N ALA A 108 -24.23 -28.60 -38.58
CA ALA A 108 -24.74 -29.94 -38.28
C ALA A 108 -23.61 -30.99 -38.24
N LYS A 109 -22.62 -30.91 -39.13
CA LYS A 109 -21.45 -31.78 -39.14
C LYS A 109 -20.58 -31.56 -37.90
N ASN A 110 -20.35 -30.31 -37.49
CA ASN A 110 -19.60 -29.97 -36.30
C ASN A 110 -20.35 -30.39 -35.02
N ALA A 111 -21.66 -30.12 -34.91
CA ALA A 111 -22.45 -30.60 -33.77
C ALA A 111 -22.48 -32.13 -33.65
N ARG A 112 -22.45 -32.85 -34.78
CA ARG A 112 -22.29 -34.31 -34.80
C ARG A 112 -20.89 -34.74 -34.35
N LEU A 113 -19.82 -34.13 -34.89
CA LEU A 113 -18.44 -34.43 -34.49
C LEU A 113 -18.18 -34.12 -33.00
N ASP A 114 -18.75 -33.04 -32.47
CA ASP A 114 -18.68 -32.69 -31.06
C ASP A 114 -19.45 -33.70 -30.20
N ALA A 115 -20.64 -34.14 -30.64
CA ALA A 115 -21.40 -35.18 -29.93
C ALA A 115 -20.72 -36.56 -29.98
N GLU A 116 -20.16 -36.97 -31.12
CA GLU A 116 -19.33 -38.17 -31.26
C GLU A 116 -18.06 -38.09 -30.39
N LYS A 117 -17.43 -36.91 -30.28
CA LYS A 117 -16.25 -36.66 -29.44
C LYS A 117 -16.58 -36.68 -27.95
N VAL A 118 -17.73 -36.11 -27.54
CA VAL A 118 -18.23 -36.18 -26.15
C VAL A 118 -18.65 -37.60 -25.79
N LEU A 119 -19.33 -38.31 -26.70
CA LEU A 119 -19.70 -39.71 -26.53
C LEU A 119 -18.47 -40.61 -26.38
N ARG A 120 -17.48 -40.50 -27.28
CA ARG A 120 -16.21 -41.24 -27.16
C ARG A 120 -15.46 -40.92 -25.87
N LYS A 121 -15.46 -39.65 -25.43
CA LYS A 121 -14.90 -39.27 -24.11
C LYS A 121 -15.69 -39.86 -22.94
N GLY A 122 -17.02 -39.98 -23.06
CA GLY A 122 -17.87 -40.64 -22.07
C GLY A 122 -17.59 -42.14 -21.99
N GLN A 123 -17.60 -42.82 -23.15
CA GLN A 123 -17.24 -44.23 -23.30
C GLN A 123 -15.83 -44.52 -22.77
N GLN A 124 -14.84 -43.69 -23.12
CA GLN A 124 -13.47 -43.82 -22.62
C GLN A 124 -13.39 -43.61 -21.11
N LYS A 125 -14.05 -42.58 -20.55
CA LYS A 125 -14.09 -42.39 -19.09
C LYS A 125 -14.72 -43.57 -18.34
N VAL A 126 -15.80 -44.15 -18.87
CA VAL A 126 -16.41 -45.35 -18.30
C VAL A 126 -15.45 -46.53 -18.44
N ALA A 127 -14.84 -46.74 -19.60
CA ALA A 127 -13.87 -47.82 -19.83
C ALA A 127 -12.62 -47.71 -18.93
N ASP A 128 -12.07 -46.51 -18.73
CA ASP A 128 -10.93 -46.27 -17.85
C ASP A 128 -11.28 -46.53 -16.38
N ARG A 129 -12.47 -46.09 -15.92
CA ARG A 129 -12.97 -46.38 -14.57
C ARG A 129 -13.30 -47.86 -14.36
N THR A 130 -13.93 -48.48 -15.35
CA THR A 130 -14.26 -49.92 -15.36
C THR A 130 -12.98 -50.75 -15.35
N LYS A 131 -11.98 -50.43 -16.18
CA LYS A 131 -10.67 -51.07 -16.14
C LYS A 131 -10.00 -50.89 -14.77
N GLY A 132 -10.07 -49.70 -14.19
CA GLY A 132 -9.55 -49.42 -12.85
C GLY A 132 -10.28 -50.14 -11.72
N LEU A 133 -11.53 -50.58 -11.92
CA LEU A 133 -12.30 -51.42 -10.99
C LEU A 133 -12.06 -52.92 -11.23
N LEU A 134 -11.90 -53.33 -12.50
CA LEU A 134 -11.57 -54.71 -12.87
C LEU A 134 -10.17 -55.10 -12.39
N VAL A 135 -9.19 -54.19 -12.49
CA VAL A 135 -7.86 -54.38 -11.89
C VAL A 135 -7.97 -54.52 -10.37
N LEU A 136 -8.76 -53.67 -9.69
CA LEU A 136 -8.99 -53.83 -8.25
C LEU A 136 -9.70 -55.13 -7.87
N LEU A 137 -10.53 -55.70 -8.76
CA LEU A 137 -11.20 -57.00 -8.56
C LEU A 137 -10.33 -58.20 -8.99
N GLU A 138 -9.21 -57.94 -9.66
CA GLU A 138 -8.17 -58.91 -10.03
C GLU A 138 -7.08 -58.95 -8.95
N ASP A 139 -6.63 -57.77 -8.48
CA ASP A 139 -5.72 -57.59 -7.35
C ASP A 139 -6.38 -58.01 -6.02
N ALA A 140 -7.69 -57.74 -5.84
CA ALA A 140 -8.46 -58.26 -4.72
C ALA A 140 -8.93 -59.71 -5.03
N GLU A 141 -8.00 -60.67 -4.97
CA GLU A 141 -8.29 -62.10 -5.15
C GLU A 141 -9.44 -62.58 -4.23
N TYR A 142 -10.64 -62.72 -4.80
CA TYR A 142 -11.88 -63.04 -4.07
C TYR A 142 -11.81 -64.32 -3.22
N HIS A 143 -10.90 -65.25 -3.55
CA HIS A 143 -10.68 -66.46 -2.75
C HIS A 143 -9.91 -66.21 -1.46
N SER A 144 -8.98 -65.24 -1.44
CA SER A 144 -8.17 -64.88 -0.28
C SER A 144 -8.99 -64.13 0.79
N PHE A 145 -9.99 -63.35 0.37
CA PHE A 145 -10.91 -62.67 1.30
C PHE A 145 -11.97 -63.57 1.93
N LYS A 146 -12.24 -64.74 1.34
CA LYS A 146 -13.31 -65.65 1.77
C LYS A 146 -12.91 -66.56 2.94
N SER A 147 -11.61 -66.66 3.21
CA SER A 147 -11.06 -67.28 4.42
C SER A 147 -11.12 -66.36 5.63
N TYR A 148 -11.22 -65.04 5.45
CA TYR A 148 -11.25 -64.12 6.57
C TYR A 148 -12.57 -64.16 7.33
N THR A 149 -12.48 -63.82 8.62
CA THR A 149 -13.56 -63.76 9.61
C THR A 149 -13.50 -62.42 10.36
N GLY A 150 -14.49 -62.13 11.19
CA GLY A 150 -14.41 -61.04 12.18
C GLY A 150 -14.32 -59.65 11.56
N ALA A 151 -13.38 -58.82 12.04
CA ALA A 151 -13.23 -57.45 11.56
C ALA A 151 -12.64 -57.38 10.14
N THR A 152 -11.72 -58.27 9.80
CA THR A 152 -11.18 -58.38 8.44
C THR A 152 -12.26 -58.80 7.46
N GLU A 153 -13.15 -59.74 7.82
CA GLU A 153 -14.32 -60.05 7.01
C GLU A 153 -15.22 -58.83 6.82
N GLN A 154 -15.48 -58.04 7.87
CA GLN A 154 -16.29 -56.81 7.74
C GLN A 154 -15.63 -55.77 6.82
N HIS A 155 -14.31 -55.58 6.89
CA HIS A 155 -13.59 -54.66 5.99
C HIS A 155 -13.55 -55.19 4.56
N ALA A 156 -13.36 -56.50 4.36
CA ALA A 156 -13.41 -57.15 3.06
C ALA A 156 -14.82 -57.14 2.44
N GLN A 157 -15.87 -57.37 3.23
CA GLN A 157 -17.26 -57.19 2.80
C GLN A 157 -17.55 -55.73 2.45
N THR A 158 -17.02 -54.76 3.21
CA THR A 158 -17.16 -53.33 2.93
C THR A 158 -16.45 -52.94 1.64
N LEU A 159 -15.23 -53.44 1.41
CA LEU A 159 -14.49 -53.35 0.15
C LEU A 159 -15.29 -53.93 -1.02
N LEU A 160 -15.78 -55.17 -0.90
CA LEU A 160 -16.59 -55.83 -1.91
C LEU A 160 -17.92 -55.09 -2.17
N ASN A 161 -18.55 -54.51 -1.15
CA ASN A 161 -19.74 -53.67 -1.29
C ASN A 161 -19.43 -52.37 -2.05
N HIS A 162 -18.32 -51.69 -1.74
CA HIS A 162 -17.90 -50.49 -2.49
C HIS A 162 -17.58 -50.81 -3.95
N ILE A 163 -16.86 -51.90 -4.23
CA ILE A 163 -16.62 -52.37 -5.60
C ILE A 163 -17.95 -52.75 -6.28
N THR A 164 -18.84 -53.47 -5.60
CA THR A 164 -20.17 -53.86 -6.12
C THR A 164 -21.04 -52.65 -6.46
N HIS A 165 -21.07 -51.62 -5.59
CA HIS A 165 -21.78 -50.38 -5.87
C HIS A 165 -21.16 -49.65 -7.07
N ALA A 166 -19.83 -49.56 -7.15
CA ALA A 166 -19.13 -48.98 -8.29
C ALA A 166 -19.40 -49.74 -9.61
N LEU A 167 -19.49 -51.07 -9.58
CA LEU A 167 -19.84 -51.91 -10.72
C LEU A 167 -21.31 -51.78 -11.12
N THR A 168 -22.24 -51.73 -10.15
CA THR A 168 -23.68 -51.55 -10.42
C THR A 168 -23.94 -50.22 -11.12
N LEU A 169 -23.18 -49.18 -10.75
CA LEU A 169 -23.20 -47.87 -11.42
C LEU A 169 -22.74 -47.93 -12.90
N ILE A 170 -21.90 -48.89 -13.31
CA ILE A 170 -21.50 -49.08 -14.72
C ILE A 170 -22.73 -49.38 -15.58
N GLY A 171 -23.59 -50.31 -15.18
CA GLY A 171 -24.83 -50.61 -15.93
C GLY A 171 -25.71 -49.37 -16.12
N GLY A 172 -25.77 -48.51 -15.10
CA GLY A 172 -26.39 -47.19 -15.21
C GLY A 172 -25.73 -46.28 -16.25
N THR A 173 -24.39 -46.24 -16.31
CA THR A 173 -23.66 -45.48 -17.34
C THR A 173 -23.87 -46.02 -18.75
N GLU A 174 -23.96 -47.33 -18.94
CA GLU A 174 -24.13 -47.96 -20.25
C GLU A 174 -25.50 -47.68 -20.86
N VAL A 175 -26.56 -47.65 -20.05
CA VAL A 175 -27.90 -47.23 -20.51
C VAL A 175 -27.90 -45.78 -21.00
N ILE A 176 -27.22 -44.87 -20.27
CA ILE A 176 -27.10 -43.46 -20.66
C ILE A 176 -26.23 -43.34 -21.93
N LEU A 177 -25.09 -44.02 -22.00
CA LEU A 177 -24.19 -44.01 -23.16
C LEU A 177 -24.85 -44.58 -24.41
N THR A 178 -25.59 -45.69 -24.30
CA THR A 178 -26.35 -46.30 -25.40
C THR A 178 -27.44 -45.35 -25.90
N LYS A 179 -28.14 -44.66 -24.99
CA LYS A 179 -29.16 -43.68 -25.37
C LYS A 179 -28.57 -42.42 -25.99
N ALA A 180 -27.39 -41.98 -25.54
CA ALA A 180 -26.63 -40.92 -26.17
C ALA A 180 -26.12 -41.33 -27.56
N ASP A 181 -25.62 -42.57 -27.73
CA ASP A 181 -25.18 -43.12 -29.01
C ASP A 181 -26.32 -43.23 -30.04
N GLN A 182 -27.48 -43.74 -29.63
CA GLN A 182 -28.70 -43.74 -30.45
C GLN A 182 -29.08 -42.31 -30.90
N LEU A 183 -29.03 -41.34 -29.99
CA LEU A 183 -29.29 -39.92 -30.32
C LEU A 183 -28.23 -39.31 -31.25
N VAL A 184 -27.00 -39.84 -31.26
CA VAL A 184 -25.94 -39.43 -32.18
C VAL A 184 -26.13 -40.03 -33.58
N HIS A 185 -26.48 -41.31 -33.65
CA HIS A 185 -26.47 -42.10 -34.89
C HIS A 185 -27.81 -42.22 -35.63
N GLN A 186 -28.96 -41.91 -35.02
CA GLN A 186 -30.27 -42.01 -35.67
C GLN A 186 -30.53 -40.93 -36.77
N GLY A 187 -30.06 -41.17 -37.99
CA GLY A 187 -30.75 -40.74 -39.24
C GLY A 187 -29.94 -39.97 -40.31
N ARG A 188 -30.59 -39.68 -41.45
CA ARG A 188 -29.96 -39.17 -42.70
C ARG A 188 -29.78 -37.63 -42.74
N LEU A 189 -28.66 -37.21 -43.33
CA LEU A 189 -27.93 -35.93 -43.21
C LEU A 189 -28.61 -34.56 -43.44
N PHE A 190 -29.90 -34.45 -43.77
CA PHE A 190 -30.48 -33.20 -44.33
C PHE A 190 -31.80 -32.72 -43.70
N ASN A 191 -31.93 -32.72 -42.38
CA ASN A 191 -33.10 -32.09 -41.73
C ASN A 191 -32.77 -31.34 -40.42
N SER A 192 -33.58 -30.34 -40.06
CA SER A 192 -33.28 -29.39 -38.96
C SER A 192 -33.44 -29.96 -37.55
N PHE A 193 -33.99 -31.16 -37.40
CA PHE A 193 -34.16 -31.83 -36.11
C PHE A 193 -32.86 -32.44 -35.53
N PHE A 194 -31.84 -32.69 -36.36
CA PHE A 194 -30.61 -33.40 -35.96
C PHE A 194 -29.77 -32.64 -34.92
N THR A 195 -29.58 -31.34 -35.09
CA THR A 195 -28.80 -30.53 -34.14
C THR A 195 -29.43 -30.49 -32.75
N ARG A 196 -30.75 -30.77 -32.62
CA ARG A 196 -31.42 -30.92 -31.33
C ARG A 196 -31.13 -32.28 -30.68
N ASN A 197 -31.04 -33.36 -31.46
CA ASN A 197 -30.67 -34.68 -30.96
C ASN A 197 -29.19 -34.71 -30.54
N HIS A 198 -28.27 -34.16 -31.34
CA HIS A 198 -26.85 -34.06 -31.00
C HIS A 198 -26.61 -33.21 -29.73
N ARG A 199 -27.29 -32.06 -29.59
CA ARG A 199 -27.24 -31.28 -28.34
C ARG A 199 -27.83 -32.02 -27.15
N ARG A 200 -28.87 -32.84 -27.35
CA ARG A 200 -29.48 -33.65 -26.29
C ARG A 200 -28.58 -34.82 -25.87
N ALA A 201 -27.84 -35.43 -26.79
CA ALA A 201 -26.83 -36.44 -26.51
C ALA A 201 -25.64 -35.84 -25.72
N ILE A 202 -25.15 -34.65 -26.12
CA ILE A 202 -24.14 -33.91 -25.36
C ILE A 202 -24.67 -33.62 -23.95
N ALA A 203 -25.86 -33.02 -23.82
CA ALA A 203 -26.45 -32.70 -22.53
C ALA A 203 -26.65 -33.94 -21.63
N LEU A 204 -27.07 -35.08 -22.18
CA LEU A 204 -27.17 -36.34 -21.44
C LEU A 204 -25.85 -36.81 -20.82
N LEU A 205 -24.71 -36.44 -21.42
CA LEU A 205 -23.38 -36.82 -20.97
C LEU A 205 -22.63 -35.70 -20.24
N THR A 206 -23.10 -34.45 -20.25
CA THR A 206 -22.39 -33.30 -19.66
C THR A 206 -23.21 -32.40 -18.76
N ASP A 207 -24.54 -32.46 -18.80
CA ASP A 207 -25.43 -31.60 -18.01
C ASP A 207 -25.87 -32.34 -16.73
N PRO A 208 -25.53 -31.84 -15.52
CA PRO A 208 -25.93 -32.48 -14.26
C PRO A 208 -27.45 -32.56 -14.06
N SER A 209 -28.24 -31.71 -14.75
CA SER A 209 -29.70 -31.66 -14.65
C SER A 209 -30.43 -32.68 -15.55
N MET A 210 -29.73 -33.27 -16.53
CA MET A 210 -30.28 -34.33 -17.40
C MET A 210 -30.14 -35.70 -16.72
N ALA A 211 -30.98 -35.96 -15.74
CA ALA A 211 -31.07 -37.27 -15.10
C ALA A 211 -32.02 -38.21 -15.87
N LEU A 212 -31.65 -39.49 -15.97
CA LEU A 212 -32.54 -40.55 -16.48
C LEU A 212 -33.00 -41.43 -15.30
N PRO A 213 -34.26 -41.90 -15.30
CA PRO A 213 -34.68 -42.92 -14.34
C PRO A 213 -33.90 -44.20 -14.65
N LEU A 214 -33.18 -44.68 -13.64
CA LEU A 214 -32.53 -45.97 -13.66
C LEU A 214 -33.30 -46.88 -12.68
N GLU A 215 -33.71 -48.05 -13.14
CA GLU A 215 -34.12 -49.11 -12.22
C GLU A 215 -32.86 -49.86 -11.80
N PRO A 216 -32.60 -50.03 -10.49
CA PRO A 216 -31.51 -50.88 -10.03
C PRO A 216 -31.88 -52.33 -10.32
N ASP A 217 -31.08 -53.02 -11.13
CA ASP A 217 -31.32 -54.41 -11.51
C ASP A 217 -31.05 -55.32 -10.30
N SER A 218 -32.12 -55.77 -9.63
CA SER A 218 -32.05 -56.51 -8.37
C SER A 218 -31.37 -57.88 -8.49
N ASN A 219 -31.16 -58.36 -9.73
CA ASN A 219 -30.42 -59.60 -10.00
C ASN A 219 -28.92 -59.49 -9.72
N ILE A 220 -28.32 -58.30 -9.71
CA ILE A 220 -26.86 -58.14 -9.59
C ILE A 220 -26.35 -58.59 -8.21
N GLN A 221 -27.08 -58.29 -7.12
CA GLN A 221 -26.75 -58.81 -5.78
C GLN A 221 -26.94 -60.34 -5.69
N ALA A 222 -27.92 -60.91 -6.39
CA ALA A 222 -28.12 -62.36 -6.42
C ALA A 222 -27.01 -63.09 -7.19
N LEU A 223 -26.52 -62.51 -8.29
CA LEU A 223 -25.42 -63.05 -9.10
C LEU A 223 -24.07 -63.01 -8.38
N LEU A 224 -23.75 -61.92 -7.66
CA LEU A 224 -22.52 -61.84 -6.86
C LEU A 224 -22.50 -62.79 -5.65
N ASN A 225 -23.68 -63.17 -5.14
CA ASN A 225 -23.84 -64.21 -4.12
C ASN A 225 -23.92 -65.63 -4.72
N SER A 226 -23.94 -65.77 -6.04
CA SER A 226 -23.96 -67.09 -6.70
C SER A 226 -22.58 -67.75 -6.64
N ARG A 227 -22.55 -69.08 -6.51
CA ARG A 227 -21.38 -69.83 -6.06
C ARG A 227 -20.38 -70.18 -7.17
N GLU A 228 -20.40 -69.47 -8.30
CA GLU A 228 -19.64 -69.82 -9.51
C GLU A 228 -18.26 -69.15 -9.57
N THR A 229 -17.27 -69.90 -10.05
CA THR A 229 -15.83 -69.62 -9.86
C THR A 229 -15.23 -68.49 -10.70
N HIS A 230 -16.01 -67.82 -11.55
CA HIS A 230 -15.49 -66.78 -12.45
C HIS A 230 -16.42 -65.55 -12.50
N ILE A 231 -16.46 -64.77 -11.41
CA ILE A 231 -17.26 -63.53 -11.29
C ILE A 231 -17.00 -62.58 -12.49
N ASN A 232 -15.75 -62.49 -12.96
CA ASN A 232 -15.38 -61.69 -14.14
C ASN A 232 -16.07 -62.18 -15.43
N ASP A 233 -16.20 -63.49 -15.63
CA ASP A 233 -16.84 -64.04 -16.84
C ASP A 233 -18.36 -64.07 -16.73
N VAL A 234 -18.92 -64.22 -15.52
CA VAL A 234 -20.35 -64.00 -15.23
C VAL A 234 -20.74 -62.54 -15.52
N TRP A 235 -19.92 -61.56 -15.12
CA TRP A 235 -20.15 -60.16 -15.45
C TRP A 235 -20.03 -59.86 -16.95
N ARG A 236 -19.00 -60.40 -17.63
CA ARG A 236 -18.88 -60.30 -19.10
C ARG A 236 -20.08 -60.92 -19.82
N SER A 237 -20.55 -62.07 -19.35
CA SER A 237 -21.77 -62.73 -19.82
C SER A 237 -23.00 -61.84 -19.63
N HIS A 238 -23.22 -61.31 -18.42
CA HIS A 238 -24.34 -60.42 -18.11
C HIS A 238 -24.36 -59.18 -19.01
N LEU A 239 -23.23 -58.47 -19.12
CA LEU A 239 -23.06 -57.31 -20.01
C LEU A 239 -23.34 -57.64 -21.48
N SER A 240 -22.98 -58.85 -21.94
CA SER A 240 -23.29 -59.30 -23.31
C SER A 240 -24.76 -59.70 -23.53
N SER A 241 -25.52 -59.95 -22.47
CA SER A 241 -26.91 -60.44 -22.51
C SER A 241 -27.97 -59.36 -22.23
N ALA A 242 -27.59 -58.25 -21.61
CA ALA A 242 -28.49 -57.16 -21.20
C ALA A 242 -29.04 -56.36 -22.40
N SER A 243 -30.17 -56.80 -22.94
CA SER A 243 -30.89 -56.05 -23.99
C SER A 243 -31.66 -54.85 -23.40
N PRO A 244 -31.51 -53.62 -23.94
CA PRO A 244 -32.11 -52.43 -23.34
C PRO A 244 -33.62 -52.33 -23.63
N VAL A 245 -34.45 -52.63 -22.62
CA VAL A 245 -35.88 -52.29 -22.64
C VAL A 245 -36.04 -50.79 -22.35
N ILE A 246 -36.31 -50.00 -23.40
CA ILE A 246 -36.62 -48.57 -23.26
C ILE A 246 -38.13 -48.37 -23.36
N THR A 247 -38.81 -48.26 -22.22
CA THR A 247 -40.18 -47.74 -22.17
C THR A 247 -40.18 -46.23 -22.35
N THR A 248 -40.82 -45.74 -23.41
CA THR A 248 -41.10 -44.30 -23.57
C THR A 248 -42.28 -43.88 -22.70
N PRO A 249 -42.25 -42.71 -22.04
CA PRO A 249 -43.36 -42.26 -21.22
C PRO A 249 -44.58 -41.91 -22.10
N SER A 250 -45.58 -42.79 -22.10
CA SER A 250 -46.92 -42.48 -22.61
C SER A 250 -47.69 -41.70 -21.55
N SER A 251 -48.36 -40.63 -21.97
CA SER A 251 -49.29 -39.89 -21.13
C SER A 251 -50.48 -40.77 -20.68
N ASN A 252 -50.96 -40.48 -19.46
CA ASN A 252 -52.19 -40.98 -18.82
C ASN A 252 -52.15 -42.40 -18.23
N SER A 253 -51.91 -42.50 -16.92
CA SER A 253 -52.90 -43.05 -15.95
C SER A 253 -52.35 -42.94 -14.51
N SER A 254 -53.24 -43.07 -13.53
CA SER A 254 -53.02 -42.69 -12.12
C SER A 254 -53.16 -43.87 -11.16
N SER A 255 -52.32 -43.90 -10.11
CA SER A 255 -52.39 -44.76 -8.90
C SER A 255 -52.29 -46.30 -9.14
N THR A 256 -51.62 -47.12 -8.31
CA THR A 256 -51.34 -46.99 -6.87
C THR A 256 -50.11 -47.81 -6.43
N SER A 257 -49.34 -47.27 -5.47
CA SER A 257 -48.49 -47.98 -4.47
C SER A 257 -47.72 -49.27 -4.84
N SER A 258 -46.41 -49.13 -5.14
CA SER A 258 -45.36 -50.04 -4.64
C SER A 258 -44.03 -49.28 -4.55
N THR A 259 -43.27 -49.48 -3.47
CA THR A 259 -42.02 -48.74 -3.17
C THR A 259 -40.79 -49.33 -3.87
N ASN A 260 -40.69 -49.09 -5.19
CA ASN A 260 -39.43 -49.15 -5.92
C ASN A 260 -39.05 -47.72 -6.35
N SER A 261 -38.05 -47.13 -5.70
CA SER A 261 -37.61 -45.77 -5.99
C SER A 261 -36.74 -45.74 -7.26
N SER A 262 -37.33 -45.38 -8.39
CA SER A 262 -36.60 -45.05 -9.61
C SER A 262 -35.75 -43.80 -9.38
N THR A 263 -34.48 -44.01 -9.02
CA THR A 263 -33.54 -42.93 -8.74
C THR A 263 -33.06 -42.33 -10.06
N THR A 264 -33.42 -41.06 -10.26
CA THR A 264 -32.97 -40.27 -11.41
C THR A 264 -31.57 -39.74 -11.16
N ASN A 265 -30.56 -40.36 -11.77
CA ASN A 265 -29.16 -39.94 -11.67
C ASN A 265 -28.65 -39.41 -13.03
N SER A 266 -27.75 -38.42 -12.98
CA SER A 266 -27.08 -37.87 -14.17
C SER A 266 -25.72 -38.51 -14.40
N PHE A 267 -25.26 -38.54 -15.65
CA PHE A 267 -24.03 -39.24 -16.05
C PHE A 267 -22.77 -38.77 -15.30
N GLN A 268 -22.65 -37.46 -15.04
CA GLN A 268 -21.51 -36.93 -14.28
C GLN A 268 -21.55 -37.34 -12.81
N ASN A 269 -22.72 -37.34 -12.17
CA ASN A 269 -22.84 -37.79 -10.78
C ASN A 269 -22.47 -39.27 -10.63
N ILE A 270 -22.90 -40.11 -11.58
CA ILE A 270 -22.56 -41.54 -11.61
C ILE A 270 -21.05 -41.73 -11.75
N LEU A 271 -20.38 -41.00 -12.66
CA LEU A 271 -18.92 -41.04 -12.80
C LEU A 271 -18.16 -40.55 -11.56
N THR A 272 -18.71 -39.59 -10.81
CA THR A 272 -18.14 -39.14 -9.53
C THR A 272 -18.29 -40.20 -8.45
N MET A 273 -19.48 -40.76 -8.26
CA MET A 273 -19.72 -41.83 -7.28
C MET A 273 -18.87 -43.08 -7.58
N MET A 274 -18.71 -43.45 -8.85
CA MET A 274 -17.78 -44.52 -9.26
C MET A 274 -16.31 -44.22 -8.91
N ALA A 275 -15.91 -42.95 -8.89
CA ALA A 275 -14.57 -42.55 -8.48
C ALA A 275 -14.42 -42.59 -6.95
N GLU A 276 -15.39 -42.06 -6.21
CA GLU A 276 -15.40 -42.04 -4.74
C GLU A 276 -15.36 -43.47 -4.16
N TYR A 277 -16.24 -44.37 -4.62
CA TYR A 277 -16.21 -45.77 -4.20
C TYR A 277 -14.93 -46.49 -4.60
N ARG A 278 -14.29 -46.10 -5.71
CA ARG A 278 -12.99 -46.65 -6.12
C ARG A 278 -11.86 -46.22 -5.18
N GLU A 279 -11.77 -44.94 -4.82
CA GLU A 279 -10.71 -44.48 -3.91
C GLU A 279 -10.92 -45.01 -2.48
N MET A 280 -12.18 -45.15 -2.03
CA MET A 280 -12.50 -45.84 -0.77
C MET A 280 -12.09 -47.32 -0.80
N ALA A 281 -12.33 -48.01 -1.92
CA ALA A 281 -11.89 -49.38 -2.12
C ALA A 281 -10.36 -49.50 -2.14
N ILE A 282 -9.63 -48.57 -2.77
CA ILE A 282 -8.16 -48.56 -2.76
C ILE A 282 -7.62 -48.40 -1.34
N ALA A 283 -8.12 -47.42 -0.58
CA ALA A 283 -7.64 -47.17 0.79
C ALA A 283 -7.86 -48.39 1.72
N LEU A 284 -9.03 -49.04 1.62
CA LEU A 284 -9.32 -50.27 2.36
C LEU A 284 -8.46 -51.46 1.89
N LEU A 285 -8.21 -51.58 0.59
CA LEU A 285 -7.36 -52.64 0.03
C LEU A 285 -5.89 -52.45 0.45
N ASP A 286 -5.35 -51.24 0.40
CA ASP A 286 -4.00 -50.90 0.87
C ASP A 286 -3.86 -51.18 2.38
N GLU A 287 -4.89 -50.86 3.18
CA GLU A 287 -4.90 -51.17 4.61
C GLU A 287 -4.96 -52.68 4.87
N LEU A 288 -5.81 -53.41 4.16
CA LEU A 288 -5.90 -54.87 4.22
C LEU A 288 -4.56 -55.52 3.85
N ILE A 289 -3.98 -55.16 2.70
CA ILE A 289 -2.68 -55.68 2.24
C ILE A 289 -1.57 -55.35 3.24
N ARG A 290 -1.51 -54.12 3.76
CA ARG A 290 -0.51 -53.71 4.76
C ARG A 290 -0.63 -54.51 6.05
N LYS A 291 -1.86 -54.71 6.54
CA LYS A 291 -2.10 -55.44 7.79
C LYS A 291 -1.84 -56.94 7.59
N ASP A 292 -2.36 -57.55 6.53
CA ASP A 292 -2.17 -58.97 6.21
C ASP A 292 -0.69 -59.33 5.99
N SER A 293 0.01 -58.60 5.11
CA SER A 293 1.43 -58.90 4.80
C SER A 293 2.43 -58.46 5.88
N GLY A 294 2.12 -57.38 6.63
CA GLY A 294 3.06 -56.78 7.58
C GLY A 294 2.94 -57.28 9.02
N ILE A 295 1.85 -57.97 9.38
CA ILE A 295 1.55 -58.27 10.80
C ILE A 295 2.53 -59.23 11.45
N ALA A 296 3.08 -60.19 10.68
CA ALA A 296 4.09 -61.11 11.19
C ALA A 296 5.34 -60.37 11.67
N ASP A 297 5.85 -59.44 10.87
CA ASP A 297 7.01 -58.61 11.24
C ASP A 297 6.70 -57.65 12.38
N TYR A 298 5.50 -57.09 12.42
CA TYR A 298 5.08 -56.21 13.52
C TYR A 298 4.99 -56.96 14.86
N PHE A 299 4.38 -58.16 14.87
CA PHE A 299 4.39 -59.04 16.05
C PHE A 299 5.81 -59.44 16.47
N ASN A 300 6.70 -59.74 15.53
CA ASN A 300 8.09 -60.08 15.83
C ASN A 300 8.84 -58.91 16.51
N GLN A 301 8.61 -57.67 16.05
CA GLN A 301 9.17 -56.46 16.64
C GLN A 301 8.65 -56.23 18.07
N ILE A 302 7.34 -56.41 18.30
CA ILE A 302 6.75 -56.26 19.64
C ILE A 302 7.24 -57.39 20.56
N GLU A 303 7.33 -58.64 20.10
CA GLU A 303 7.84 -59.77 20.87
C GLU A 303 9.29 -59.54 21.34
N ALA A 304 10.19 -59.12 20.45
CA ALA A 304 11.56 -58.72 20.80
C ALA A 304 11.59 -57.57 21.83
N SER A 305 10.64 -56.64 21.72
CA SER A 305 10.48 -55.54 22.66
C SER A 305 9.95 -56.02 24.03
N THR A 306 9.05 -57.02 24.10
CA THR A 306 8.59 -57.61 25.38
C THR A 306 9.77 -58.19 26.19
N HIS A 307 10.67 -58.93 25.53
CA HIS A 307 11.85 -59.52 26.18
C HIS A 307 12.81 -58.44 26.68
N THR A 308 12.97 -57.36 25.92
CA THR A 308 13.83 -56.24 26.30
C THR A 308 13.25 -55.45 27.48
N ALA A 309 11.94 -55.15 27.44
CA ALA A 309 11.22 -54.47 28.51
C ALA A 309 11.27 -55.27 29.82
N GLU A 310 10.97 -56.57 29.78
CA GLU A 310 11.03 -57.46 30.96
C GLU A 310 12.46 -57.55 31.52
N ALA A 311 13.47 -57.74 30.68
CA ALA A 311 14.86 -57.84 31.12
C ALA A 311 15.38 -56.51 31.73
N ASN A 312 14.88 -55.36 31.27
CA ASN A 312 15.20 -54.06 31.86
C ASN A 312 14.44 -53.83 33.18
N ALA A 313 13.17 -54.20 33.23
CA ALA A 313 12.32 -54.14 34.42
C ALA A 313 12.93 -54.94 35.58
N GLN A 314 13.37 -56.17 35.33
CA GLN A 314 14.06 -57.02 36.32
C GLN A 314 15.41 -56.44 36.78
N LYS A 315 16.09 -55.65 35.94
CA LYS A 315 17.38 -55.01 36.29
C LYS A 315 17.21 -53.69 37.02
N LEU A 316 16.05 -53.03 36.97
CA LEU A 316 15.82 -51.72 37.57
C LEU A 316 16.29 -51.61 39.04
N PRO A 317 15.99 -52.56 39.95
CA PRO A 317 16.45 -52.48 41.34
C PRO A 317 17.98 -52.60 41.51
N THR A 318 18.71 -53.07 40.50
CA THR A 318 20.16 -53.28 40.55
C THR A 318 20.98 -52.04 40.17
N PHE A 319 20.42 -51.11 39.39
CA PHE A 319 21.08 -49.85 39.07
C PHE A 319 21.19 -48.95 40.31
N GLY A 320 22.27 -48.16 40.43
CA GLY A 320 22.42 -47.12 41.45
C GLY A 320 22.68 -47.59 42.90
N LYS A 321 22.76 -48.90 43.18
CA LYS A 321 22.91 -49.47 44.54
C LYS A 321 24.12 -48.99 45.37
N THR A 322 25.08 -48.28 44.76
CA THR A 322 26.28 -47.75 45.41
C THR A 322 26.13 -46.36 46.03
N TYR A 323 25.01 -45.65 45.81
CA TYR A 323 24.86 -44.24 46.19
C TYR A 323 23.73 -44.02 47.23
N LEU A 324 24.01 -44.42 48.48
CA LEU A 324 23.26 -44.13 49.72
C LEU A 324 21.81 -44.73 49.81
N PRO A 325 21.03 -44.43 50.88
CA PRO A 325 20.72 -45.32 52.02
C PRO A 325 19.40 -46.12 51.80
N PRO A 326 18.71 -46.76 52.78
CA PRO A 326 17.78 -47.88 52.52
C PRO A 326 16.40 -47.46 51.97
N ASN A 327 16.26 -46.25 51.45
CA ASN A 327 15.01 -45.77 50.87
C ASN A 327 14.95 -46.23 49.41
N ASP A 328 14.02 -47.14 49.12
CA ASP A 328 13.86 -47.83 47.82
C ASP A 328 13.33 -46.92 46.67
N TRP A 329 13.77 -45.66 46.62
CA TRP A 329 13.36 -44.67 45.61
C TRP A 329 13.68 -45.13 44.18
N PHE A 330 12.69 -44.97 43.29
CA PHE A 330 12.71 -45.41 41.89
C PHE A 330 13.04 -46.90 41.68
N THR A 331 12.97 -47.77 42.71
CA THR A 331 13.05 -49.23 42.53
C THR A 331 11.75 -49.83 41.95
N LEU A 332 10.65 -49.08 42.08
CA LEU A 332 9.32 -49.39 41.54
C LEU A 332 8.78 -50.80 41.86
N PRO A 333 8.83 -51.29 43.12
CA PRO A 333 8.64 -52.72 43.40
C PRO A 333 7.18 -53.17 43.25
N ALA A 334 6.21 -52.35 43.66
CA ALA A 334 4.78 -52.60 43.48
C ALA A 334 4.37 -52.54 41.98
N VAL A 335 5.00 -51.63 41.24
CA VAL A 335 4.81 -51.44 39.80
C VAL A 335 5.41 -52.60 39.02
N LEU A 336 6.62 -53.07 39.35
CA LEU A 336 7.19 -54.28 38.75
C LEU A 336 6.30 -55.51 39.01
N GLY A 337 5.70 -55.60 40.20
CA GLY A 337 4.69 -56.61 40.53
C GLY A 337 3.39 -56.53 39.73
N THR A 338 3.16 -55.46 38.97
CA THR A 338 1.94 -55.23 38.16
C THR A 338 2.24 -55.19 36.66
N LEU A 339 3.26 -54.43 36.23
CA LEU A 339 3.68 -54.29 34.84
C LEU A 339 4.35 -55.56 34.27
N VAL A 340 5.11 -56.32 35.06
CA VAL A 340 5.72 -57.58 34.56
C VAL A 340 4.65 -58.63 34.23
N PRO A 341 3.62 -58.85 35.07
CA PRO A 341 2.42 -59.60 34.68
C PRO A 341 1.73 -59.06 33.43
N LEU A 342 1.67 -57.74 33.24
CA LEU A 342 1.07 -57.15 32.03
C LEU A 342 1.93 -57.35 30.77
N ILE A 343 3.26 -57.46 30.87
CA ILE A 343 4.09 -57.94 29.75
C ILE A 343 3.74 -59.39 29.39
N ALA A 344 3.41 -60.23 30.39
CA ALA A 344 2.90 -61.58 30.13
C ALA A 344 1.48 -61.56 29.50
N GLU A 345 0.62 -60.62 29.88
CA GLU A 345 -0.67 -60.39 29.20
C GLU A 345 -0.45 -59.89 27.76
N ALA A 346 0.49 -58.99 27.52
CA ALA A 346 0.89 -58.54 26.18
C ALA A 346 1.36 -59.73 25.32
N ARG A 347 2.17 -60.65 25.86
CA ARG A 347 2.47 -61.94 25.19
C ARG A 347 1.22 -62.79 24.95
N GLY A 348 0.28 -62.80 25.87
CA GLY A 348 -1.04 -63.41 25.68
C GLY A 348 -1.83 -62.80 24.52
N TYR A 349 -1.78 -61.47 24.35
CA TYR A 349 -2.33 -60.77 23.19
C TYR A 349 -1.56 -61.11 21.90
N LEU A 350 -0.23 -61.16 21.92
CA LEU A 350 0.58 -61.61 20.76
C LEU A 350 0.24 -63.05 20.34
N VAL A 351 0.05 -63.97 21.29
CA VAL A 351 -0.34 -65.37 21.01
C VAL A 351 -1.75 -65.45 20.45
N LYS A 352 -2.73 -64.73 21.04
CA LYS A 352 -4.10 -64.65 20.51
C LYS A 352 -4.13 -64.03 19.11
N GLY A 353 -3.43 -62.91 18.93
CA GLY A 353 -3.24 -62.24 17.65
C GLY A 353 -2.66 -63.18 16.60
N ARG A 354 -1.54 -63.87 16.90
CA ARG A 354 -0.96 -64.90 16.00
C ARG A 354 -1.90 -66.07 15.73
N SER A 355 -2.76 -66.47 16.68
CA SER A 355 -3.74 -67.54 16.46
C SER A 355 -4.88 -67.17 15.52
N ILE A 356 -5.13 -65.86 15.31
CA ILE A 356 -6.16 -65.38 14.38
C ILE A 356 -5.57 -64.61 13.19
N MET A 357 -4.27 -64.30 13.12
CA MET A 357 -3.74 -63.37 12.11
C MET A 357 -3.91 -63.83 10.65
N ALA A 358 -4.07 -65.13 10.41
CA ALA A 358 -4.38 -65.67 9.09
C ALA A 358 -5.87 -65.58 8.73
N ASP A 359 -6.75 -65.46 9.74
CA ASP A 359 -8.21 -65.44 9.61
C ASP A 359 -8.80 -64.04 9.86
N ASP A 360 -8.14 -63.18 10.64
CA ASP A 360 -8.55 -61.80 10.94
C ASP A 360 -7.32 -60.90 11.24
N PRO A 361 -6.48 -60.59 10.23
CA PRO A 361 -5.30 -59.73 10.37
C PRO A 361 -5.61 -58.32 10.91
N ILE A 362 -6.80 -57.75 10.68
CA ILE A 362 -7.20 -56.44 11.22
C ILE A 362 -7.38 -56.50 12.73
N THR A 363 -8.18 -57.42 13.27
CA THR A 363 -8.31 -57.56 14.74
C THR A 363 -6.98 -57.95 15.38
N ALA A 364 -6.21 -58.81 14.72
CA ALA A 364 -4.85 -59.15 15.14
C ALA A 364 -3.94 -57.92 15.24
N TRP A 365 -4.05 -56.95 14.32
CA TRP A 365 -3.29 -55.70 14.38
C TRP A 365 -3.82 -54.74 15.45
N ASP A 366 -5.03 -54.21 15.25
CA ASP A 366 -5.50 -53.02 15.97
C ASP A 366 -5.86 -53.30 17.44
N HIS A 367 -6.32 -54.53 17.73
CA HIS A 367 -6.69 -54.91 19.09
C HIS A 367 -5.55 -55.62 19.82
N TYR A 368 -4.89 -56.57 19.15
CA TYR A 368 -3.90 -57.43 19.79
C TYR A 368 -2.46 -56.93 19.67
N ALA A 369 -2.01 -56.50 18.48
CA ALA A 369 -0.65 -55.99 18.30
C ALA A 369 -0.49 -54.60 18.93
N ASP A 370 -1.36 -53.64 18.63
CA ASP A 370 -1.28 -52.29 19.20
C ASP A 370 -1.55 -52.27 20.72
N GLY A 371 -2.45 -53.14 21.19
CA GLY A 371 -2.68 -53.36 22.62
C GLY A 371 -1.44 -53.89 23.35
N ALA A 372 -0.77 -54.90 22.78
CA ALA A 372 0.49 -55.42 23.30
C ALA A 372 1.62 -54.38 23.22
N LYS A 373 1.72 -53.64 22.10
CA LYS A 373 2.73 -52.59 21.90
C LYS A 373 2.62 -51.49 22.94
N ARG A 374 1.41 -50.97 23.19
CA ARG A 374 1.17 -49.92 24.20
C ARG A 374 1.72 -50.34 25.58
N ILE A 375 1.37 -51.53 26.04
CA ILE A 375 1.83 -52.07 27.33
C ILE A 375 3.36 -52.15 27.39
N VAL A 376 4.01 -52.57 26.30
CA VAL A 376 5.47 -52.69 26.21
C VAL A 376 6.15 -51.32 26.17
N ASP A 377 5.63 -50.36 25.40
CA ASP A 377 6.18 -49.01 25.27
C ASP A 377 6.02 -48.21 26.58
N ASP A 378 4.84 -48.24 27.20
CA ASP A 378 4.58 -47.59 28.50
C ASP A 378 5.49 -48.19 29.59
N THR A 379 5.58 -49.53 29.68
CA THR A 379 6.46 -50.19 30.66
C THR A 379 7.94 -49.85 30.41
N THR A 380 8.36 -49.81 29.14
CA THR A 380 9.74 -49.43 28.78
C THR A 380 10.04 -48.00 29.20
N THR A 381 9.09 -47.09 29.02
CA THR A 381 9.25 -45.66 29.37
C THR A 381 9.31 -45.45 30.88
N VAL A 382 8.41 -46.08 31.66
CA VAL A 382 8.45 -46.09 33.14
C VAL A 382 9.80 -46.60 33.65
N VAL A 383 10.27 -47.75 33.14
CA VAL A 383 11.54 -48.36 33.54
C VAL A 383 12.74 -47.50 33.12
N SER A 384 12.67 -46.84 31.97
CA SER A 384 13.69 -45.90 31.49
C SER A 384 13.83 -44.70 32.43
N ILE A 385 12.72 -44.03 32.77
CA ILE A 385 12.71 -42.86 33.67
C ILE A 385 13.23 -43.24 35.06
N GLY A 386 12.76 -44.36 35.64
CA GLY A 386 13.28 -44.86 36.91
C GLY A 386 14.78 -45.21 36.85
N THR A 387 15.24 -45.81 35.75
CA THR A 387 16.66 -46.11 35.52
C THR A 387 17.49 -44.84 35.40
N ASN A 388 17.00 -43.83 34.69
CA ASN A 388 17.67 -42.54 34.52
C ASN A 388 17.78 -41.82 35.86
N ALA A 389 16.69 -41.68 36.63
CA ALA A 389 16.71 -41.08 37.96
C ALA A 389 17.72 -41.76 38.91
N ARG A 390 17.83 -43.09 38.88
CA ARG A 390 18.82 -43.84 39.68
C ARG A 390 20.26 -43.68 39.19
N LYS A 391 20.48 -43.33 37.92
CA LYS A 391 21.81 -43.10 37.33
C LYS A 391 22.26 -41.64 37.37
N THR A 392 21.34 -40.68 37.46
CA THR A 392 21.64 -39.24 37.41
C THR A 392 21.24 -38.52 38.70
N LEU A 393 19.96 -38.50 39.05
CA LEU A 393 19.44 -37.75 40.20
C LEU A 393 19.98 -38.28 41.53
N LEU A 394 19.98 -39.59 41.78
CA LEU A 394 20.46 -40.13 43.06
C LEU A 394 21.96 -39.86 43.31
N PRO A 395 22.87 -40.02 42.33
CA PRO A 395 24.25 -39.54 42.45
C PRO A 395 24.38 -38.03 42.64
N ILE A 396 23.54 -37.20 41.99
CA ILE A 396 23.53 -35.75 42.20
C ILE A 396 23.12 -35.40 43.63
N LEU A 397 22.07 -36.04 44.16
CA LEU A 397 21.60 -35.84 45.54
C LEU A 397 22.68 -36.26 46.55
N ALA A 398 23.30 -37.43 46.37
CA ALA A 398 24.41 -37.92 47.20
C ALA A 398 25.63 -36.98 47.19
N ASN A 399 26.02 -36.50 46.01
CA ASN A 399 27.11 -35.53 45.88
C ASN A 399 26.73 -34.16 46.47
N GLY A 400 25.46 -33.78 46.37
CA GLY A 400 24.89 -32.57 46.97
C GLY A 400 24.97 -32.61 48.50
N ASP A 401 24.48 -33.69 49.12
CA ASP A 401 24.62 -33.95 50.56
C ASP A 401 26.09 -33.86 51.00
N GLN A 402 26.98 -34.57 50.29
CA GLN A 402 28.42 -34.56 50.58
C GLN A 402 29.05 -33.16 50.49
N ALA A 403 28.56 -32.29 49.59
CA ALA A 403 29.04 -30.92 49.43
C ALA A 403 28.42 -29.93 50.42
N LEU A 404 27.18 -30.15 50.85
CA LEU A 404 26.35 -29.19 51.61
C LEU A 404 26.32 -29.47 53.12
N HIS A 405 26.25 -30.73 53.54
CA HIS A 405 26.19 -31.12 54.95
C HIS A 405 27.40 -30.68 55.79
N PRO A 406 28.67 -30.67 55.29
CA PRO A 406 29.81 -30.15 56.03
C PRO A 406 29.68 -28.66 56.43
N TYR A 407 28.77 -27.93 55.78
CA TYR A 407 28.47 -26.52 56.04
C TYR A 407 27.07 -26.31 56.64
N SER A 408 26.46 -27.40 57.12
CA SER A 408 25.15 -27.46 57.77
C SER A 408 24.00 -26.89 56.92
N VAL A 409 24.11 -26.94 55.59
CA VAL A 409 22.98 -26.61 54.71
C VAL A 409 22.01 -27.78 54.66
N ASP A 410 20.73 -27.51 54.87
CA ASP A 410 19.68 -28.53 54.87
C ASP A 410 19.33 -28.95 53.42
N THR A 411 19.26 -30.27 53.19
CA THR A 411 18.88 -30.88 51.92
C THR A 411 17.56 -31.65 52.02
N THR A 412 16.87 -31.62 53.16
CA THR A 412 15.61 -32.34 53.42
C THR A 412 14.57 -32.05 52.34
N TRP A 413 14.49 -30.81 51.83
CA TRP A 413 13.63 -30.43 50.70
C TRP A 413 13.89 -31.28 49.45
N ALA A 414 15.15 -31.59 49.13
CA ALA A 414 15.54 -32.37 47.96
C ALA A 414 15.23 -33.86 48.15
N HIS A 415 15.45 -34.39 49.37
CA HIS A 415 15.06 -35.76 49.74
C HIS A 415 13.53 -35.95 49.68
N THR A 416 12.75 -35.04 50.27
CA THR A 416 11.28 -35.06 50.22
C THR A 416 10.74 -34.93 48.79
N HIS A 417 11.34 -34.08 47.96
CA HIS A 417 10.93 -33.95 46.56
C HIS A 417 11.31 -35.19 45.73
N THR A 418 12.48 -35.79 45.99
CA THR A 418 12.91 -37.07 45.38
C THR A 418 11.95 -38.21 45.73
N GLU A 419 11.53 -38.29 46.99
CA GLU A 419 10.51 -39.24 47.43
C GLU A 419 9.18 -39.01 46.72
N SER A 420 8.71 -37.75 46.65
CA SER A 420 7.46 -37.41 45.96
C SER A 420 7.50 -37.80 44.48
N LEU A 421 8.56 -37.47 43.74
CA LEU A 421 8.72 -37.87 42.33
C LEU A 421 8.78 -39.40 42.18
N SER A 422 9.40 -40.11 43.12
CA SER A 422 9.38 -41.59 43.13
C SER A 422 7.99 -42.15 43.44
N GLN A 423 7.17 -41.51 44.27
CA GLN A 423 5.79 -41.92 44.53
C GLN A 423 4.89 -41.61 43.32
N GLN A 424 5.09 -40.47 42.66
CA GLN A 424 4.38 -40.10 41.43
C GLN A 424 4.72 -41.05 40.27
N LEU A 425 5.99 -41.44 40.08
CA LEU A 425 6.35 -42.46 39.08
C LEU A 425 5.65 -43.80 39.37
N ASN A 426 5.52 -44.18 40.64
CA ASN A 426 4.76 -45.38 41.00
C ASN A 426 3.28 -45.25 40.64
N GLN A 427 2.65 -44.11 40.94
CA GLN A 427 1.23 -43.87 40.68
C GLN A 427 0.92 -43.85 39.17
N VAL A 428 1.67 -43.07 38.38
CA VAL A 428 1.51 -43.01 36.92
C VAL A 428 1.71 -44.39 36.29
N ALA A 429 2.66 -45.19 36.79
CA ALA A 429 2.88 -46.54 36.29
C ALA A 429 1.77 -47.56 36.66
N LEU A 430 0.97 -47.30 37.71
CA LEU A 430 -0.26 -48.05 37.98
C LEU A 430 -1.41 -47.61 37.07
N GLU A 431 -1.44 -46.33 36.67
CA GLU A 431 -2.44 -45.77 35.74
C GLU A 431 -2.22 -46.23 34.28
N ALA A 432 -0.99 -46.64 33.93
CA ALA A 432 -0.63 -47.31 32.66
C ALA A 432 -1.54 -48.49 32.29
N THR A 433 -2.13 -49.12 33.31
CA THR A 433 -3.02 -50.28 33.17
C THR A 433 -4.38 -49.91 32.57
N GLN A 434 -4.77 -48.63 32.64
CA GLN A 434 -6.11 -48.13 32.30
C GLN A 434 -6.09 -47.12 31.14
N ALA A 435 -5.05 -46.28 31.05
CA ALA A 435 -4.95 -45.21 30.06
C ALA A 435 -3.50 -45.05 29.54
N PRO A 436 -3.28 -44.42 28.37
CA PRO A 436 -1.94 -44.05 27.91
C PRO A 436 -1.31 -43.00 28.83
N ILE A 437 -0.03 -43.16 29.19
CA ILE A 437 0.65 -42.34 30.20
C ILE A 437 1.83 -41.50 29.68
N ALA A 438 1.99 -41.39 28.36
CA ALA A 438 3.14 -40.73 27.73
C ALA A 438 3.33 -39.25 28.17
N GLU A 439 2.25 -38.48 28.30
CA GLU A 439 2.31 -37.07 28.71
C GLU A 439 2.69 -36.89 30.21
N PRO A 440 2.01 -37.55 31.18
CA PRO A 440 2.45 -37.57 32.58
C PRO A 440 3.91 -38.01 32.78
N LEU A 441 4.37 -39.02 32.04
CA LEU A 441 5.77 -39.47 32.11
C LEU A 441 6.75 -38.42 31.59
N ALA A 442 6.43 -37.73 30.48
CA ALA A 442 7.28 -36.69 29.91
C ALA A 442 7.39 -35.47 30.85
N GLN A 443 6.32 -35.11 31.55
CA GLN A 443 6.38 -34.09 32.61
C GLN A 443 7.29 -34.55 33.76
N LEU A 444 7.11 -35.77 34.24
CA LEU A 444 7.87 -36.29 35.38
C LEU A 444 9.37 -36.42 35.09
N GLU A 445 9.76 -36.76 33.86
CA GLU A 445 11.18 -36.75 33.44
C GLU A 445 11.78 -35.32 33.47
N GLN A 446 11.01 -34.30 33.10
CA GLN A 446 11.44 -32.90 33.21
C GLN A 446 11.59 -32.47 34.67
N GLU A 447 10.67 -32.85 35.56
CA GLU A 447 10.74 -32.53 36.99
C GLU A 447 11.92 -33.22 37.69
N ILE A 448 12.19 -34.49 37.39
CA ILE A 448 13.38 -35.24 37.85
C ILE A 448 14.67 -34.52 37.43
N LYS A 449 14.74 -34.05 36.18
CA LYS A 449 15.89 -33.30 35.68
C LYS A 449 16.02 -31.94 36.37
N ALA A 450 14.93 -31.19 36.48
CA ALA A 450 14.90 -29.86 37.10
C ALA A 450 15.35 -29.91 38.57
N LEU A 451 14.96 -30.96 39.33
CA LEU A 451 15.46 -31.17 40.68
C LEU A 451 16.98 -31.38 40.72
N GLY A 452 17.53 -32.18 39.79
CA GLY A 452 18.98 -32.39 39.67
C GLY A 452 19.75 -31.11 39.34
N ASP A 453 19.24 -30.32 38.38
CA ASP A 453 19.82 -29.02 38.01
C ASP A 453 19.75 -28.01 39.16
N ARG A 454 18.67 -28.04 39.95
CA ARG A 454 18.47 -27.22 41.16
C ARG A 454 19.46 -27.58 42.27
N ILE A 455 19.62 -28.87 42.60
CA ILE A 455 20.61 -29.34 43.59
C ILE A 455 22.03 -28.87 43.21
N ASN A 456 22.44 -29.05 41.95
CA ASN A 456 23.75 -28.60 41.47
C ASN A 456 23.91 -27.06 41.57
N THR A 457 22.84 -26.31 41.34
CA THR A 457 22.83 -24.84 41.48
C THR A 457 23.00 -24.41 42.94
N ILE A 458 22.28 -25.04 43.87
CA ILE A 458 22.42 -24.82 45.33
C ILE A 458 23.85 -25.13 45.80
N VAL A 459 24.47 -26.23 45.32
CA VAL A 459 25.88 -26.57 45.63
C VAL A 459 26.84 -25.47 45.16
N ARG A 460 26.65 -24.93 43.95
CA ARG A 460 27.47 -23.82 43.43
C ARG A 460 27.27 -22.55 44.27
N GLN A 461 26.04 -22.19 44.58
CA GLN A 461 25.71 -20.98 45.33
C GLN A 461 26.19 -21.05 46.79
N ASP A 462 26.16 -22.22 47.42
CA ASP A 462 26.77 -22.45 48.73
C ASP A 462 28.31 -22.29 48.69
N ALA A 463 28.96 -22.77 47.62
CA ALA A 463 30.39 -22.53 47.42
C ALA A 463 30.69 -21.03 47.25
N GLU A 464 29.93 -20.30 46.42
CA GLU A 464 30.05 -18.83 46.26
C GLU A 464 29.80 -18.08 47.58
N ARG A 465 28.78 -18.48 48.36
CA ARG A 465 28.49 -17.95 49.72
C ARG A 465 29.68 -18.09 50.66
N ARG A 466 30.45 -19.18 50.55
CA ARG A 466 31.57 -19.48 51.46
C ARG A 466 32.91 -18.92 51.02
N THR A 467 33.18 -18.83 49.71
CA THR A 467 34.53 -18.54 49.20
C THR A 467 34.65 -17.24 48.41
N VAL A 468 33.56 -16.77 47.78
CA VAL A 468 33.59 -15.59 46.90
C VAL A 468 33.00 -14.37 47.60
N ALA A 469 31.75 -14.47 48.06
CA ALA A 469 31.04 -13.36 48.69
C ALA A 469 31.75 -12.78 49.93
N PRO A 470 32.33 -13.59 50.86
CA PRO A 470 33.06 -13.04 52.01
C PRO A 470 34.35 -12.33 51.60
N VAL A 471 35.03 -12.80 50.55
CA VAL A 471 36.26 -12.17 50.03
C VAL A 471 35.94 -10.83 49.39
N GLN A 472 34.91 -10.74 48.53
CA GLN A 472 34.47 -9.47 47.94
C GLN A 472 34.09 -8.42 48.99
N ILE A 473 33.39 -8.86 50.06
CA ILE A 473 33.03 -7.98 51.18
C ILE A 473 34.29 -7.52 51.93
N GLN A 474 35.23 -8.42 52.21
CA GLN A 474 36.48 -8.10 52.92
C GLN A 474 37.40 -7.19 52.09
N GLU A 475 37.47 -7.38 50.77
CA GLU A 475 38.19 -6.51 49.83
C GLU A 475 37.60 -5.09 49.86
N ALA A 476 36.27 -4.97 49.72
CA ALA A 476 35.58 -3.68 49.82
C ALA A 476 35.79 -2.99 51.18
N GLU A 477 35.78 -3.73 52.29
CA GLU A 477 36.09 -3.17 53.62
C GLU A 477 37.53 -2.68 53.75
N THR A 478 38.47 -3.46 53.23
CA THR A 478 39.91 -3.14 53.27
C THR A 478 40.22 -1.92 52.40
N ASP A 479 39.61 -1.83 51.22
CA ASP A 479 39.71 -0.69 50.31
C ASP A 479 39.11 0.57 50.92
N VAL A 480 37.91 0.50 51.50
CA VAL A 480 37.26 1.66 52.16
C VAL A 480 38.08 2.15 53.36
N ALA A 481 38.61 1.24 54.18
CA ALA A 481 39.49 1.61 55.30
C ALA A 481 40.79 2.27 54.81
N THR A 482 41.46 1.66 53.83
CA THR A 482 42.69 2.19 53.22
C THR A 482 42.45 3.54 52.54
N ALA A 483 41.32 3.71 51.86
CA ALA A 483 40.93 4.96 51.22
C ALA A 483 40.67 6.05 52.25
N ARG A 484 39.96 5.76 53.36
CA ARG A 484 39.75 6.69 54.47
C ARG A 484 41.07 7.22 55.03
N GLU A 485 42.08 6.36 55.23
CA GLU A 485 43.40 6.78 55.70
C GLU A 485 44.22 7.59 54.68
N ARG A 486 44.11 7.26 53.38
CA ARG A 486 44.79 8.00 52.31
C ARG A 486 44.18 9.38 52.10
N LEU A 487 42.85 9.44 51.93
CA LEU A 487 42.08 10.67 51.80
C LEU A 487 42.32 11.60 53.01
N CYS A 488 42.36 11.07 54.23
CA CYS A 488 42.62 11.87 55.43
C CYS A 488 43.98 12.60 55.34
N ARG A 489 45.04 11.88 54.98
CA ARG A 489 46.38 12.47 54.80
C ARG A 489 46.43 13.48 53.65
N GLU A 490 45.77 13.18 52.54
CA GLU A 490 45.73 14.05 51.36
C GLU A 490 45.01 15.37 51.66
N ILE A 491 43.82 15.33 52.25
CA ILE A 491 43.04 16.51 52.63
C ILE A 491 43.75 17.34 53.69
N GLN A 492 44.38 16.69 54.69
CA GLN A 492 45.20 17.38 55.69
C GLN A 492 46.43 18.05 55.06
N SER A 493 47.06 17.46 54.03
CA SER A 493 48.17 18.09 53.30
C SER A 493 47.75 19.34 52.53
N LEU A 494 46.47 19.45 52.16
CA LEU A 494 45.85 20.63 51.57
C LEU A 494 45.41 21.67 52.62
N ASN A 495 45.71 21.45 53.92
CA ASN A 495 45.26 22.23 55.07
C ASN A 495 43.73 22.27 55.27
N LEU A 496 43.01 21.30 54.73
CA LEU A 496 41.56 21.12 54.85
C LEU A 496 41.26 20.08 55.95
N PHE A 497 40.01 20.01 56.44
CA PHE A 497 39.55 19.00 57.42
C PHE A 497 40.41 18.89 58.70
N GLN A 498 40.95 20.02 59.18
CA GLN A 498 42.00 20.07 60.22
C GLN A 498 41.62 19.46 61.58
N LYS A 499 40.32 19.35 61.88
CA LYS A 499 39.79 18.74 63.14
C LYS A 499 39.19 17.35 62.92
N GLY A 500 39.24 16.84 61.69
CA GLY A 500 38.65 15.58 61.29
C GLY A 500 39.57 14.38 61.49
N SER A 501 38.99 13.19 61.35
CA SER A 501 39.71 11.91 61.42
C SER A 501 39.31 11.01 60.26
N ALA A 502 40.13 9.99 59.95
CA ALA A 502 39.89 9.06 58.85
C ALA A 502 38.51 8.37 58.95
N SER A 503 37.99 8.12 60.15
CA SER A 503 36.68 7.50 60.35
C SER A 503 35.49 8.41 60.00
N GLY A 504 35.70 9.73 59.84
CA GLY A 504 34.69 10.69 59.37
C GLY A 504 34.62 10.84 57.85
N LEU A 505 35.61 10.35 57.12
CA LEU A 505 35.65 10.41 55.65
C LEU A 505 34.75 9.36 55.00
N LEU A 506 34.28 9.63 53.78
CA LEU A 506 33.34 8.77 53.05
C LEU A 506 32.09 8.47 53.91
N ARG A 507 31.41 9.52 54.40
CA ARG A 507 30.18 9.44 55.21
C ARG A 507 29.14 10.49 54.82
N GLU A 508 29.15 10.90 53.56
CA GLU A 508 28.12 11.79 53.02
C GLU A 508 26.73 11.14 53.07
N SER A 509 25.68 11.96 53.19
CA SER A 509 24.31 11.47 53.23
C SER A 509 23.95 10.67 51.97
N ASN A 510 23.42 9.45 52.17
CA ASN A 510 23.16 8.45 51.11
C ASN A 510 24.40 8.04 50.28
N ARG A 511 25.61 8.32 50.78
CA ARG A 511 26.91 8.11 50.13
C ARG A 511 27.98 7.68 51.14
N ASP A 512 27.66 6.68 51.96
CA ASP A 512 28.63 5.98 52.81
C ASP A 512 28.87 4.56 52.24
N PRO A 513 30.07 4.23 51.74
CA PRO A 513 30.35 2.91 51.19
C PRO A 513 30.25 1.79 52.24
N SER A 514 30.37 2.12 53.53
CA SER A 514 30.11 1.15 54.61
C SER A 514 28.64 0.77 54.72
N SER A 515 27.69 1.59 54.22
CA SER A 515 26.28 1.21 54.16
C SER A 515 26.01 0.11 53.13
N TYR A 516 26.61 0.22 51.93
CA TYR A 516 26.52 -0.82 50.90
C TYR A 516 27.17 -2.13 51.37
N ILE A 517 28.35 -2.06 51.99
CA ILE A 517 29.02 -3.21 52.59
C ILE A 517 28.15 -3.86 53.68
N GLN A 518 27.50 -3.08 54.54
CA GLN A 518 26.61 -3.62 55.59
C GLN A 518 25.36 -4.28 55.00
N THR A 519 24.82 -3.73 53.90
CA THR A 519 23.76 -4.38 53.12
C THR A 519 24.27 -5.72 52.56
N ALA A 520 25.44 -5.75 51.92
CA ALA A 520 26.06 -6.97 51.40
C ALA A 520 26.25 -8.05 52.50
N LYS A 521 26.73 -7.66 53.69
CA LYS A 521 26.80 -8.57 54.86
C LYS A 521 25.43 -9.10 55.29
N THR A 522 24.40 -8.27 55.21
CA THR A 522 23.02 -8.68 55.51
C THR A 522 22.51 -9.68 54.46
N GLN A 523 22.79 -9.44 53.17
CA GLN A 523 22.46 -10.39 52.09
C GLN A 523 23.20 -11.74 52.29
N LEU A 524 24.50 -11.69 52.64
CA LEU A 524 25.31 -12.89 52.91
C LEU A 524 24.72 -13.75 54.03
N ASN A 525 24.24 -13.12 55.11
CA ASN A 525 23.57 -13.82 56.21
C ASN A 525 22.20 -14.41 55.80
N GLN A 526 21.52 -13.82 54.81
CA GLN A 526 20.24 -14.29 54.30
C GLN A 526 20.37 -15.48 53.31
N LEU A 527 21.57 -15.72 52.75
CA LEU A 527 21.79 -16.81 51.80
C LEU A 527 21.59 -18.21 52.41
N LYS A 528 22.07 -18.49 53.63
CA LYS A 528 21.96 -19.85 54.19
C LYS A 528 20.49 -20.30 54.36
N PRO A 529 19.59 -19.52 55.00
CA PRO A 529 18.18 -19.91 55.13
C PRO A 529 17.46 -20.19 53.79
N LEU A 530 17.86 -19.53 52.70
CA LEU A 530 17.30 -19.78 51.37
C LEU A 530 17.82 -21.08 50.76
N LEU A 531 19.12 -21.35 50.90
CA LEU A 531 19.74 -22.59 50.45
C LEU A 531 19.23 -23.81 51.25
N ASP A 532 18.93 -23.62 52.54
CA ASP A 532 18.29 -24.62 53.42
C ASP A 532 16.89 -25.06 52.96
N VAL A 533 16.17 -24.21 52.22
CA VAL A 533 14.87 -24.54 51.60
C VAL A 533 14.97 -24.74 50.08
N GLY A 534 16.18 -24.72 49.54
CA GLY A 534 16.48 -24.90 48.13
C GLY A 534 16.09 -23.72 47.22
N ASP A 535 15.81 -22.52 47.74
CA ASP A 535 15.43 -21.35 46.90
C ASP A 535 16.65 -20.77 46.16
N ASP A 536 16.96 -21.39 45.03
CA ASP A 536 18.09 -21.06 44.15
C ASP A 536 17.92 -19.71 43.44
N SER A 537 16.68 -19.29 43.18
CA SER A 537 16.36 -18.03 42.51
C SER A 537 16.62 -16.82 43.43
N LEU A 538 16.07 -16.85 44.65
CA LEU A 538 16.36 -15.80 45.63
C LEU A 538 17.82 -15.85 46.09
N ALA A 539 18.41 -17.04 46.26
CA ALA A 539 19.84 -17.15 46.57
C ALA A 539 20.73 -16.50 45.50
N GLN A 540 20.42 -16.66 44.19
CA GLN A 540 21.16 -15.95 43.14
C GLN A 540 20.99 -14.43 43.25
N SER A 541 19.76 -13.95 43.48
CA SER A 541 19.48 -12.52 43.65
C SER A 541 20.28 -11.89 44.79
N HIS A 542 20.42 -12.59 45.92
CA HIS A 542 21.25 -12.14 47.04
C HIS A 542 22.76 -12.14 46.70
N LEU A 543 23.27 -13.15 45.98
CA LEU A 543 24.67 -13.17 45.50
C LEU A 543 24.97 -12.01 44.53
N ASP A 544 24.07 -11.78 43.56
CA ASP A 544 24.19 -10.68 42.60
C ASP A 544 24.09 -9.32 43.31
N ARG A 545 23.28 -9.22 44.37
CA ARG A 545 23.21 -8.02 45.21
C ARG A 545 24.52 -7.79 45.98
N ILE A 546 25.14 -8.81 46.59
CA ILE A 546 26.45 -8.68 47.26
C ILE A 546 27.50 -8.11 46.30
N LYS A 547 27.57 -8.64 45.08
CA LYS A 547 28.45 -8.14 44.03
C LYS A 547 28.16 -6.69 43.65
N THR A 548 26.89 -6.33 43.49
CA THR A 548 26.47 -4.96 43.14
C THR A 548 26.83 -3.95 44.24
N GLU A 549 26.58 -4.29 45.50
CA GLU A 549 26.82 -3.41 46.65
C GLU A 549 28.33 -3.22 46.94
N THR A 550 29.12 -4.29 46.82
CA THR A 550 30.59 -4.20 46.94
C THR A 550 31.18 -3.35 45.81
N GLN A 551 30.73 -3.54 44.56
CA GLN A 551 31.12 -2.68 43.43
C GLN A 551 30.73 -1.21 43.64
N ALA A 552 29.53 -0.92 44.17
CA ALA A 552 29.11 0.44 44.50
C ALA A 552 30.02 1.08 45.57
N ALA A 553 30.47 0.31 46.56
CA ALA A 553 31.43 0.78 47.56
C ALA A 553 32.80 1.14 46.95
N HIS A 554 33.36 0.30 46.06
CA HIS A 554 34.62 0.61 45.36
C HIS A 554 34.48 1.82 44.42
N GLN A 555 33.37 1.93 43.67
CA GLN A 555 33.13 3.05 42.76
C GLN A 555 33.07 4.38 43.54
N LEU A 556 32.36 4.41 44.67
CA LEU A 556 32.22 5.61 45.50
C LEU A 556 33.57 6.06 46.10
N VAL A 557 34.44 5.11 46.45
CA VAL A 557 35.84 5.39 46.83
C VAL A 557 36.62 6.03 45.68
N ALA A 558 36.53 5.46 44.47
CA ALA A 558 37.24 5.95 43.30
C ALA A 558 36.77 7.35 42.87
N ASP A 559 35.46 7.59 42.84
CA ASP A 559 34.86 8.89 42.52
C ASP A 559 35.31 9.96 43.52
N THR A 560 35.35 9.63 44.81
CA THR A 560 35.82 10.54 45.88
C THR A 560 37.29 10.93 45.70
N GLN A 561 38.16 9.95 45.40
CA GLN A 561 39.57 10.20 45.12
C GLN A 561 39.75 11.08 43.86
N ALA A 562 39.00 10.79 42.78
CA ALA A 562 39.07 11.56 41.54
C ALA A 562 38.60 13.02 41.72
N LYS A 563 37.52 13.25 42.49
CA LYS A 563 37.04 14.62 42.80
C LYS A 563 38.00 15.38 43.72
N LEU A 564 38.60 14.71 44.71
CA LEU A 564 39.61 15.34 45.57
C LEU A 564 40.84 15.79 44.78
N ALA A 565 41.38 14.93 43.90
CA ALA A 565 42.58 15.24 43.12
C ALA A 565 42.46 16.49 42.23
N VAL A 566 41.23 16.86 41.84
CA VAL A 566 40.94 18.02 40.98
C VAL A 566 40.62 19.29 41.79
N TYR A 567 40.14 19.15 43.04
CA TYR A 567 39.71 20.26 43.89
C TYR A 567 40.74 21.39 44.07
N PRO A 568 42.05 21.13 44.34
CA PRO A 568 43.07 22.17 44.52
C PRO A 568 43.29 23.07 43.30
N ARG A 569 42.85 22.63 42.12
CA ARG A 569 42.92 23.43 40.88
C ARG A 569 41.62 24.18 40.61
N VAL A 570 40.47 23.53 40.79
CA VAL A 570 39.16 24.12 40.41
C VAL A 570 38.70 25.16 41.41
N GLN A 571 38.86 24.93 42.72
CA GLN A 571 38.43 25.89 43.74
C GLN A 571 39.08 27.29 43.57
N PRO A 572 40.42 27.44 43.40
CA PRO A 572 41.02 28.75 43.19
C PRO A 572 40.73 29.33 41.81
N GLU A 573 40.60 28.52 40.75
CA GLU A 573 40.23 29.01 39.41
C GLU A 573 38.84 29.67 39.43
N LEU A 574 37.83 29.00 39.98
CA LEU A 574 36.48 29.56 40.08
C LEU A 574 36.44 30.82 40.96
N LYS A 575 37.24 30.85 42.04
CA LYS A 575 37.41 32.05 42.88
C LYS A 575 38.03 33.21 42.10
N GLU A 576 39.08 32.96 41.32
CA GLU A 576 39.72 33.99 40.50
C GLU A 576 38.77 34.46 39.38
N ARG A 577 38.06 33.54 38.74
CA ARG A 577 37.10 33.82 37.68
C ARG A 577 35.91 34.66 38.16
N ILE A 578 35.43 34.49 39.40
CA ILE A 578 34.49 35.42 40.05
C ILE A 578 35.07 36.84 40.09
N LEU A 579 36.31 37.01 40.55
CA LEU A 579 36.96 38.32 40.64
C LEU A 579 37.19 38.95 39.26
N GLN A 580 37.65 38.16 38.28
CA GLN A 580 37.84 38.59 36.89
C GLN A 580 36.51 39.04 36.26
N LEU A 581 35.41 38.31 36.45
CA LEU A 581 34.10 38.70 35.93
C LEU A 581 33.54 39.95 36.62
N HIS A 582 33.76 40.13 37.92
CA HIS A 582 33.44 41.38 38.63
C HIS A 582 34.23 42.57 38.08
N GLN A 583 35.53 42.39 37.81
CA GLN A 583 36.37 43.42 37.20
C GLN A 583 35.90 43.75 35.78
N GLN A 584 35.70 42.74 34.92
CA GLN A 584 35.23 42.92 33.55
C GLN A 584 33.85 43.61 33.50
N ARG A 585 32.91 43.25 34.39
CA ARG A 585 31.62 43.96 34.52
C ARG A 585 31.84 45.46 34.72
N LYS A 586 32.72 45.84 35.65
CA LYS A 586 32.98 47.24 36.01
C LYS A 586 33.78 48.01 34.96
N GLU A 587 34.84 47.41 34.42
CA GLU A 587 35.85 48.10 33.61
C GLU A 587 35.61 47.97 32.10
N THR A 588 34.86 46.97 31.66
CA THR A 588 34.58 46.71 30.24
C THR A 588 33.10 46.86 29.91
N TYR A 589 32.23 46.08 30.55
CA TYR A 589 30.85 45.94 30.09
C TYR A 589 29.92 47.08 30.51
N ILE A 590 30.04 47.63 31.72
CA ILE A 590 29.29 48.83 32.12
C ILE A 590 29.64 50.05 31.24
N PRO A 591 30.93 50.37 30.96
CA PRO A 591 31.29 51.42 30.01
C PRO A 591 30.76 51.19 28.58
N ILE A 592 30.71 49.94 28.11
CA ILE A 592 30.09 49.60 26.82
C ILE A 592 28.58 49.88 26.87
N LEU A 593 27.87 49.46 27.92
CA LEU A 593 26.44 49.71 28.08
C LEU A 593 26.14 51.22 28.09
N GLN A 594 26.85 52.01 28.90
CA GLN A 594 26.73 53.48 28.95
C GLN A 594 27.00 54.13 27.58
N HIS A 595 27.93 53.59 26.79
CA HIS A 595 28.18 54.04 25.43
C HIS A 595 26.99 53.74 24.49
N ILE A 596 26.35 52.58 24.61
CA ILE A 596 25.14 52.24 23.85
C ILE A 596 23.98 53.17 24.28
N GLU A 597 23.75 53.34 25.59
CA GLU A 597 22.68 54.19 26.16
C GLU A 597 22.78 55.66 25.72
N THR A 598 24.00 56.20 25.58
CA THR A 598 24.19 57.58 25.08
C THR A 598 23.99 57.74 23.57
N ILE A 599 24.00 56.65 22.81
CA ILE A 599 23.90 56.65 21.35
C ILE A 599 22.51 56.24 20.86
N TYR A 600 21.88 55.23 21.46
CA TYR A 600 20.65 54.59 20.97
C TYR A 600 19.46 54.85 21.90
N ALA A 601 18.24 54.83 21.35
CA ALA A 601 17.03 55.09 22.13
C ALA A 601 16.71 53.90 23.08
N PRO A 602 16.09 54.10 24.26
CA PRO A 602 15.80 53.02 25.20
C PRO A 602 14.98 51.86 24.60
N GLU A 603 14.06 52.17 23.68
CA GLU A 603 13.25 51.17 22.95
C GLU A 603 14.12 50.25 22.08
N VAL A 604 15.26 50.74 21.58
CA VAL A 604 16.22 49.96 20.79
C VAL A 604 16.86 48.88 21.66
N LEU A 605 17.13 49.16 22.93
CA LEU A 605 17.77 48.23 23.88
C LEU A 605 16.86 47.03 24.17
N GLN A 606 15.54 47.25 24.22
CA GLN A 606 14.54 46.19 24.33
C GLN A 606 14.42 45.38 23.02
N LEU A 607 14.54 46.02 21.85
CA LEU A 607 14.44 45.34 20.55
C LEU A 607 15.66 44.46 20.23
N VAL A 608 16.87 44.85 20.68
CA VAL A 608 18.09 44.05 20.45
C VAL A 608 18.30 42.96 21.51
N ALA A 609 17.70 43.07 22.71
CA ALA A 609 17.79 42.07 23.76
C ALA A 609 17.54 40.61 23.30
N PRO A 610 16.45 40.28 22.57
CA PRO A 610 16.21 38.92 22.09
C PRO A 610 17.22 38.46 21.02
N GLU A 611 17.88 39.36 20.29
CA GLU A 611 18.91 39.00 19.30
C GLU A 611 20.22 38.51 19.94
N VAL A 612 20.45 38.83 21.21
CA VAL A 612 21.66 38.45 21.97
C VAL A 612 21.38 37.49 23.13
N GLY A 613 20.15 36.99 23.28
CA GLY A 613 19.77 36.13 24.40
C GLY A 613 19.78 36.84 25.76
N ALA A 614 19.64 38.17 25.78
CA ALA A 614 19.43 38.94 26.99
C ALA A 614 17.98 38.75 27.52
N GLY A 615 17.72 39.31 28.71
CA GLY A 615 16.42 39.26 29.36
C GLY A 615 15.37 40.17 28.70
N ARG A 616 14.79 41.09 29.48
CA ARG A 616 13.77 42.03 28.97
C ARG A 616 14.41 43.21 28.25
N THR A 617 15.53 43.69 28.78
CA THR A 617 16.39 44.73 28.20
C THR A 617 17.85 44.35 28.46
N ILE A 618 18.77 44.89 27.67
CA ILE A 618 20.21 44.69 27.88
C ILE A 618 20.70 45.45 29.12
N GLU A 619 19.95 46.46 29.57
CA GLU A 619 20.20 47.18 30.82
C GLU A 619 20.13 46.24 32.05
N ASP A 620 19.36 45.14 31.98
CA ASP A 620 19.24 44.15 33.07
C ASP A 620 20.52 43.31 33.23
N ASN A 621 21.28 43.11 32.14
CA ASN A 621 22.34 42.10 32.07
C ASN A 621 23.49 42.28 33.08
N PRO A 622 24.00 43.50 33.37
CA PRO A 622 25.02 43.68 34.41
C PRO A 622 24.54 43.21 35.79
N ASP A 623 23.26 43.39 36.11
CA ASP A 623 22.72 43.05 37.43
C ASP A 623 22.28 41.59 37.51
N LEU A 624 21.79 41.01 36.41
CA LEU A 624 21.65 39.56 36.27
C LEU A 624 23.00 38.85 36.44
N ALA A 625 24.06 39.34 35.80
CA ALA A 625 25.42 38.82 35.97
C ALA A 625 25.92 39.00 37.42
N ALA A 626 25.67 40.14 38.06
CA ALA A 626 26.02 40.37 39.46
C ALA A 626 25.33 39.39 40.42
N ASN A 627 24.03 39.16 40.21
CA ASN A 627 23.24 38.20 40.99
C ASN A 627 23.73 36.75 40.81
N LEU A 628 24.14 36.38 39.59
CA LEU A 628 24.74 35.07 39.30
C LEU A 628 26.12 34.91 39.95
N MET A 629 26.97 35.94 39.92
CA MET A 629 28.27 35.94 40.61
C MET A 629 28.14 35.93 42.13
N ALA A 630 27.13 36.62 42.70
CA ALA A 630 26.83 36.58 44.13
C ALA A 630 26.40 35.17 44.57
N LYS A 631 25.45 34.55 43.84
CA LYS A 631 25.08 33.14 44.06
C LYS A 631 26.27 32.20 43.92
N GLY A 632 27.10 32.37 42.89
CA GLY A 632 28.33 31.59 42.71
C GLY A 632 29.32 31.79 43.86
N THR A 633 29.41 33.00 44.43
CA THR A 633 30.24 33.27 45.61
C THR A 633 29.72 32.56 46.85
N ASP A 634 28.40 32.52 47.07
CA ASP A 634 27.80 31.83 48.21
C ASP A 634 27.86 30.31 48.05
N THR A 635 27.58 29.77 46.87
CA THR A 635 27.77 28.33 46.56
C THR A 635 29.24 27.91 46.67
N LEU A 636 30.20 28.79 46.32
CA LEU A 636 31.63 28.52 46.53
C LEU A 636 32.02 28.50 48.01
N LYS A 637 31.33 29.26 48.88
CA LYS A 637 31.52 29.15 50.34
C LYS A 637 31.02 27.80 50.84
N LEU A 638 29.82 27.38 50.44
CA LEU A 638 29.26 26.07 50.78
C LEU A 638 30.20 24.94 50.33
N ALA A 639 30.76 25.01 49.12
CA ALA A 639 31.75 24.03 48.64
C ALA A 639 33.01 23.97 49.52
N VAL A 640 33.45 25.10 50.07
CA VAL A 640 34.58 25.17 51.02
C VAL A 640 34.18 24.66 52.41
N GLU A 641 32.95 24.94 52.87
CA GLU A 641 32.40 24.44 54.13
C GLU A 641 32.26 22.90 54.09
N HIS A 642 31.58 22.35 53.09
CA HIS A 642 31.47 20.92 52.86
C HIS A 642 32.83 20.23 52.70
N MET A 643 33.80 20.84 52.00
CA MET A 643 35.16 20.27 51.93
C MET A 643 35.87 20.29 53.30
N ASN A 644 35.64 21.31 54.13
CA ASN A 644 36.15 21.35 55.51
C ASN A 644 35.46 20.33 56.45
N GLU A 645 34.26 19.86 56.08
CA GLU A 645 33.54 18.73 56.70
C GLU A 645 33.89 17.37 56.10
N ALA A 646 34.77 17.31 55.08
CA ALA A 646 35.11 16.13 54.27
C ALA A 646 33.96 15.54 53.40
N HIS A 647 32.93 16.34 53.11
CA HIS A 647 31.88 16.05 52.14
C HIS A 647 32.35 16.37 50.70
N ILE A 648 33.35 15.62 50.21
CA ILE A 648 34.07 15.86 48.94
C ILE A 648 33.15 15.87 47.71
N LEU A 649 32.21 14.94 47.59
CA LEU A 649 31.35 14.83 46.41
C LEU A 649 30.22 15.87 46.43
N MET A 650 29.78 16.32 47.61
CA MET A 650 28.91 17.50 47.74
C MET A 650 29.66 18.77 47.32
N ALA A 651 30.83 19.02 47.88
CA ALA A 651 31.68 20.15 47.51
C ALA A 651 32.00 20.17 46.00
N ALA A 652 32.29 19.01 45.40
CA ALA A 652 32.52 18.91 43.96
C ALA A 652 31.28 19.25 43.13
N SER A 653 30.08 18.81 43.55
CA SER A 653 28.81 19.17 42.90
C SER A 653 28.57 20.69 42.96
N GLU A 654 28.89 21.32 44.09
CA GLU A 654 28.74 22.76 44.28
C GLU A 654 29.74 23.56 43.44
N LEU A 655 30.98 23.09 43.28
CA LEU A 655 31.93 23.70 42.34
C LEU A 655 31.45 23.60 40.88
N GLU A 656 30.81 22.49 40.49
CA GLU A 656 30.18 22.36 39.16
C GLU A 656 29.01 23.35 38.99
N ASP A 657 28.20 23.57 40.02
CA ASP A 657 27.14 24.59 39.99
C ASP A 657 27.69 26.02 39.95
N VAL A 658 28.81 26.30 40.63
CA VAL A 658 29.53 27.57 40.50
C VAL A 658 29.97 27.79 39.06
N ASP A 659 30.62 26.83 38.38
CA ASP A 659 31.03 27.00 36.98
C ASP A 659 29.84 27.30 36.04
N ARG A 660 28.69 26.62 36.24
CA ARG A 660 27.45 26.91 35.48
C ARG A 660 26.97 28.34 35.70
N LEU A 661 26.98 28.83 36.95
CA LEU A 661 26.62 30.20 37.31
C LEU A 661 27.58 31.22 36.70
N LEU A 662 28.90 30.99 36.73
CA LEU A 662 29.89 31.89 36.14
C LEU A 662 29.85 31.90 34.61
N THR A 663 29.59 30.75 33.99
CA THR A 663 29.38 30.65 32.54
C THR A 663 28.14 31.43 32.11
N SER A 664 27.05 31.34 32.88
CA SER A 664 25.84 32.15 32.64
C SER A 664 26.09 33.64 32.88
N ALA A 665 26.80 34.02 33.94
CA ALA A 665 27.15 35.41 34.23
C ALA A 665 28.00 36.03 33.11
N LYS A 666 29.00 35.27 32.61
CA LYS A 666 29.83 35.67 31.47
C LYS A 666 28.99 35.90 30.21
N ALA A 667 28.07 34.99 29.87
CA ALA A 667 27.20 35.12 28.70
C ALA A 667 26.32 36.38 28.77
N GLN A 668 25.77 36.72 29.94
CA GLN A 668 25.00 37.96 30.13
C GLN A 668 25.85 39.22 29.88
N LEU A 669 27.12 39.22 30.30
CA LEU A 669 28.04 40.32 30.03
C LEU A 669 28.43 40.40 28.53
N GLU A 670 28.78 39.27 27.91
CA GLU A 670 29.17 39.21 26.49
C GLU A 670 28.02 39.62 25.54
N ALA A 671 26.77 39.41 25.92
CA ALA A 671 25.59 39.89 25.20
C ALA A 671 25.57 41.43 25.05
N ILE A 672 26.10 42.19 26.01
CA ILE A 672 26.18 43.66 25.94
C ILE A 672 27.14 44.09 24.81
N ALA A 673 28.32 43.48 24.74
CA ALA A 673 29.29 43.75 23.68
C ALA A 673 28.79 43.28 22.30
N THR A 674 28.09 42.15 22.25
CA THR A 674 27.45 41.62 21.04
C THR A 674 26.37 42.57 20.53
N ALA A 675 25.54 43.11 21.42
CA ALA A 675 24.48 44.04 21.06
C ALA A 675 25.02 45.36 20.50
N ARG A 676 26.13 45.89 21.06
CA ARG A 676 26.82 47.03 20.47
C ARG A 676 27.15 46.78 18.99
N GLN A 677 27.75 45.62 18.68
CA GLN A 677 28.12 45.25 17.31
C GLN A 677 26.88 45.12 16.40
N ILE A 678 25.79 44.52 16.89
CA ILE A 678 24.52 44.42 16.15
C ILE A 678 23.95 45.81 15.86
N LEU A 679 23.92 46.71 16.84
CA LEU A 679 23.38 48.06 16.69
C LEU A 679 24.23 48.93 15.76
N GLU A 680 25.56 48.91 15.91
CA GLU A 680 26.50 49.58 15.00
C GLU A 680 26.34 49.07 13.56
N ARG A 681 26.24 47.74 13.38
CA ARG A 681 26.00 47.12 12.07
C ARG A 681 24.65 47.53 11.49
N ARG A 682 23.56 47.49 12.27
CA ARG A 682 22.21 47.87 11.81
C ARG A 682 22.15 49.35 11.42
N GLN A 683 22.83 50.23 12.15
CA GLN A 683 22.96 51.64 11.79
C GLN A 683 23.74 51.82 10.48
N GLN A 684 24.85 51.12 10.31
CA GLN A 684 25.65 51.17 9.07
C GLN A 684 24.87 50.62 7.86
N THR A 685 24.08 49.56 8.05
CA THR A 685 23.15 49.06 7.02
C THR A 685 22.13 50.12 6.64
N ALA A 686 21.46 50.76 7.62
CA ALA A 686 20.47 51.81 7.32
C ALA A 686 21.06 53.01 6.54
N LEU A 687 22.29 53.43 6.85
CA LEU A 687 23.01 54.44 6.07
C LEU A 687 23.30 53.97 4.64
N THR A 688 23.75 52.73 4.47
CA THR A 688 24.07 52.14 3.15
C THR A 688 22.81 51.97 2.29
N ASP A 689 21.71 51.52 2.89
CA ASP A 689 20.41 51.35 2.25
C ASP A 689 19.79 52.70 1.86
N TYR A 690 19.96 53.74 2.68
CA TYR A 690 19.60 55.10 2.32
C TYR A 690 20.36 55.59 1.08
N ASP A 691 21.69 55.45 1.04
CA ASP A 691 22.49 55.87 -0.12
C ASP A 691 22.08 55.12 -1.40
N ALA A 692 21.81 53.83 -1.30
CA ALA A 692 21.33 53.03 -2.42
C ALA A 692 19.92 53.46 -2.89
N LEU A 693 19.01 53.73 -1.94
CA LEU A 693 17.67 54.23 -2.20
C LEU A 693 17.68 55.65 -2.81
N TYR A 694 18.55 56.53 -2.32
CA TYR A 694 18.72 57.90 -2.82
C TYR A 694 19.20 57.90 -4.28
N ARG A 695 20.15 57.03 -4.65
CA ARG A 695 20.57 56.85 -6.05
C ARG A 695 19.45 56.32 -6.94
N ARG A 696 18.64 55.37 -6.46
CA ARG A 696 17.45 54.89 -7.19
C ARG A 696 16.40 55.99 -7.34
N HIS A 697 16.19 56.79 -6.30
CA HIS A 697 15.29 57.95 -6.33
C HIS A 697 15.73 58.99 -7.37
N GLN A 698 17.02 59.32 -7.48
CA GLN A 698 17.53 60.22 -8.53
C GLN A 698 17.20 59.73 -9.95
N GLN A 699 17.18 58.41 -10.19
CA GLN A 699 16.77 57.84 -11.48
C GLN A 699 15.26 57.99 -11.72
N THR A 700 14.43 57.80 -10.69
CA THR A 700 12.98 58.04 -10.74
C THR A 700 12.67 59.54 -10.95
N ASP A 701 13.34 60.44 -10.24
CA ASP A 701 13.15 61.90 -10.31
C ASP A 701 13.55 62.48 -11.68
N GLY A 702 14.66 61.99 -12.26
CA GLY A 702 15.03 62.29 -13.64
C GLY A 702 13.94 61.92 -14.66
N GLN A 703 13.06 60.96 -14.35
CA GLN A 703 11.93 60.59 -15.20
C GLN A 703 10.66 61.43 -14.96
N LEU A 704 10.44 61.96 -13.75
CA LEU A 704 9.25 62.79 -13.41
C LEU A 704 9.15 64.09 -14.23
N ASN A 705 10.31 64.63 -14.62
CA ASN A 705 10.42 65.85 -15.41
C ASN A 705 10.08 65.65 -16.90
N ASN A 706 9.82 64.42 -17.35
CA ASN A 706 9.39 64.19 -18.73
C ASN A 706 8.03 64.84 -19.01
N GLN A 707 7.88 65.35 -20.23
CA GLN A 707 6.65 66.00 -20.71
C GLN A 707 5.42 65.09 -20.66
N TYR A 708 5.61 63.76 -20.68
CA TYR A 708 4.50 62.80 -20.62
C TYR A 708 3.96 62.51 -19.21
N VAL A 709 4.66 62.91 -18.14
CA VAL A 709 4.24 62.57 -16.75
C VAL A 709 3.17 63.53 -16.25
N ARG A 710 2.04 62.98 -15.75
CA ARG A 710 0.86 63.75 -15.30
C ARG A 710 1.08 64.38 -13.91
N SER A 711 0.29 65.40 -13.60
CA SER A 711 0.33 66.11 -12.30
C SER A 711 0.21 65.18 -11.05
N PRO A 712 -0.70 64.19 -10.98
CA PRO A 712 -0.78 63.29 -9.81
C PRO A 712 0.49 62.45 -9.60
N THR A 713 1.12 61.99 -10.69
CA THR A 713 2.39 61.26 -10.63
C THR A 713 3.53 62.15 -10.13
N ARG A 714 3.54 63.43 -10.51
CA ARG A 714 4.49 64.42 -9.95
C ARG A 714 4.23 64.70 -8.47
N GLN A 715 2.96 64.73 -8.03
CA GLN A 715 2.62 64.86 -6.60
C GLN A 715 3.14 63.67 -5.78
N LEU A 716 2.94 62.43 -6.26
CA LEU A 716 3.55 61.24 -5.63
C LEU A 716 5.08 61.31 -5.58
N GLY A 717 5.72 61.87 -6.62
CA GLY A 717 7.15 62.19 -6.62
C GLY A 717 7.58 63.20 -5.56
N THR A 718 6.79 64.27 -5.34
CA THR A 718 7.06 65.23 -4.26
C THR A 718 6.86 64.62 -2.86
N ASP A 719 5.88 63.73 -2.71
CA ASP A 719 5.69 62.96 -1.47
C ASP A 719 6.84 61.99 -1.21
N LEU A 720 7.34 61.33 -2.26
CA LEU A 720 8.52 60.48 -2.19
C LEU A 720 9.76 61.26 -1.73
N GLN A 721 10.04 62.42 -2.33
CA GLN A 721 11.14 63.31 -1.92
C GLN A 721 11.00 63.73 -0.45
N ARG A 722 9.78 64.06 -0.01
CA ARG A 722 9.46 64.43 1.38
C ARG A 722 9.71 63.27 2.35
N GLN A 723 9.23 62.07 2.04
CA GLN A 723 9.42 60.87 2.87
C GLN A 723 10.89 60.42 2.90
N LEU A 724 11.62 60.51 1.80
CA LEU A 724 13.06 60.23 1.73
C LEU A 724 13.87 61.21 2.60
N THR A 725 13.51 62.50 2.57
CA THR A 725 14.14 63.52 3.44
C THR A 725 13.83 63.24 4.92
N GLN A 726 12.61 62.82 5.25
CA GLN A 726 12.26 62.41 6.61
C GLN A 726 13.01 61.14 7.04
N ALA A 727 13.20 60.16 6.16
CA ALA A 727 13.98 58.96 6.46
C ALA A 727 15.44 59.28 6.78
N LEU A 728 16.07 60.25 6.10
CA LEU A 728 17.41 60.72 6.46
C LEU A 728 17.44 61.31 7.88
N THR A 729 16.46 62.16 8.21
CA THR A 729 16.31 62.72 9.56
C THR A 729 16.12 61.62 10.60
N ASP A 730 15.30 60.60 10.32
CA ASP A 730 15.05 59.47 11.22
C ASP A 730 16.32 58.60 11.43
N ILE A 731 17.17 58.43 10.39
CA ILE A 731 18.46 57.73 10.46
C ILE A 731 19.51 58.50 11.28
N GLN A 732 19.52 59.83 11.18
CA GLN A 732 20.52 60.70 11.80
C GLN A 732 20.08 61.27 13.16
N ARG A 733 18.81 61.09 13.54
CA ARG A 733 18.24 61.54 14.81
C ARG A 733 19.04 60.98 15.99
N ARG A 734 19.34 61.82 16.99
CA ARG A 734 19.86 61.38 18.28
C ARG A 734 18.76 61.41 19.35
N PRO A 735 18.66 60.37 20.21
CA PRO A 735 19.36 59.08 20.11
C PRO A 735 18.90 58.28 18.87
N LEU A 736 19.79 57.43 18.35
CA LEU A 736 19.63 56.65 17.12
C LEU A 736 18.57 55.55 17.30
N HIS A 737 17.81 55.26 16.24
CA HIS A 737 16.83 54.17 16.23
C HIS A 737 16.90 53.33 14.94
N PRO A 738 17.94 52.47 14.76
CA PRO A 738 18.18 51.75 13.51
C PRO A 738 17.02 50.84 13.06
N TYR A 739 16.26 50.26 13.98
CA TYR A 739 15.05 49.49 13.65
C TYR A 739 13.95 50.32 13.00
N GLN A 740 13.66 51.52 13.52
CA GLN A 740 12.66 52.43 12.95
C GLN A 740 13.13 52.97 11.59
N ALA A 741 14.42 53.30 11.48
CA ALA A 741 15.06 53.71 10.23
C ALA A 741 14.92 52.65 9.13
N ALA A 742 15.14 51.38 9.43
CA ALA A 742 14.94 50.29 8.47
C ALA A 742 13.50 50.21 7.95
N THR A 743 12.51 50.20 8.86
CA THR A 743 11.08 50.24 8.50
C THR A 743 10.72 51.47 7.66
N ARG A 744 11.34 52.62 7.95
CA ARG A 744 11.15 53.87 7.20
C ARG A 744 11.67 53.77 5.76
N LEU A 745 12.87 53.21 5.59
CA LEU A 745 13.48 53.00 4.28
C LEU A 745 12.66 52.03 3.41
N GLU A 746 12.10 50.97 4.00
CA GLU A 746 11.22 50.04 3.31
C GLU A 746 9.92 50.71 2.81
N GLN A 747 9.31 51.58 3.62
CA GLN A 747 8.16 52.41 3.23
C GLN A 747 8.50 53.34 2.05
N VAL A 748 9.69 53.97 2.08
CA VAL A 748 10.13 54.89 1.02
C VAL A 748 10.46 54.13 -0.28
N GLU A 749 11.12 52.97 -0.24
CA GLU A 749 11.33 52.13 -1.43
C GLU A 749 9.99 51.63 -2.02
N THR A 750 9.00 51.33 -1.17
CA THR A 750 7.65 50.96 -1.62
C THR A 750 6.98 52.12 -2.36
N LEU A 751 7.05 53.34 -1.82
CA LEU A 751 6.54 54.54 -2.49
C LEU A 751 7.31 54.84 -3.80
N ARG A 752 8.63 54.63 -3.82
CA ARG A 752 9.46 54.79 -5.03
C ARG A 752 8.98 53.88 -6.17
N LYS A 753 8.71 52.60 -5.87
CA LYS A 753 8.17 51.63 -6.83
C LYS A 753 6.78 52.02 -7.35
N GLN A 754 5.92 52.60 -6.50
CA GLN A 754 4.62 53.13 -6.93
C GLN A 754 4.78 54.31 -7.91
N VAL A 755 5.76 55.21 -7.67
CA VAL A 755 6.07 56.31 -8.59
C VAL A 755 6.59 55.79 -9.94
N ASP A 756 7.55 54.84 -9.95
CA ASP A 756 8.04 54.21 -11.18
C ASP A 756 6.89 53.62 -12.02
N GLN A 757 5.96 52.90 -11.36
CA GLN A 757 4.81 52.29 -12.01
C GLN A 757 3.83 53.34 -12.58
N ALA A 758 3.62 54.45 -11.88
CA ALA A 758 2.80 55.56 -12.36
C ALA A 758 3.45 56.27 -13.56
N ILE A 759 4.77 56.50 -13.55
CA ILE A 759 5.53 57.05 -14.70
C ILE A 759 5.41 56.14 -15.93
N ALA A 760 5.55 54.82 -15.76
CA ALA A 760 5.40 53.86 -16.84
C ALA A 760 3.97 53.87 -17.43
N THR A 761 2.96 53.97 -16.56
CA THR A 761 1.54 54.06 -16.96
C THR A 761 1.26 55.35 -17.75
N ASP A 762 1.78 56.50 -17.28
CA ASP A 762 1.66 57.79 -17.95
C ASP A 762 2.32 57.78 -19.34
N ARG A 763 3.51 57.16 -19.45
CA ARG A 763 4.21 56.98 -20.73
C ARG A 763 3.38 56.15 -21.71
N GLN A 764 2.77 55.06 -21.25
CA GLN A 764 1.89 54.22 -22.07
C GLN A 764 0.64 54.98 -22.52
N ALA A 765 0.01 55.76 -21.62
CA ALA A 765 -1.15 56.57 -21.94
C ALA A 765 -0.83 57.67 -22.98
N CYS A 766 0.28 58.39 -22.80
CA CYS A 766 0.74 59.41 -23.75
C CYS A 766 1.10 58.83 -25.13
N ASN A 767 1.78 57.69 -25.17
CA ASN A 767 2.07 56.97 -26.41
C ASN A 767 0.78 56.54 -27.13
N THR A 768 -0.20 56.04 -26.38
CA THR A 768 -1.51 55.62 -26.91
C THR A 768 -2.28 56.82 -27.48
N ALA A 769 -2.37 57.92 -26.73
CA ALA A 769 -3.00 59.16 -27.18
C ALA A 769 -2.33 59.73 -28.45
N THR A 770 -0.99 59.75 -28.48
CA THR A 770 -0.23 60.20 -29.65
C THR A 770 -0.49 59.32 -30.88
N ALA A 771 -0.57 58.00 -30.70
CA ALA A 771 -0.88 57.07 -31.79
C ALA A 771 -2.31 57.25 -32.30
N THR A 772 -3.31 57.34 -31.41
CA THR A 772 -4.71 57.58 -31.78
C THR A 772 -4.89 58.92 -32.48
N LEU A 773 -4.22 59.98 -32.03
CA LEU A 773 -4.27 61.30 -32.69
C LEU A 773 -3.66 61.27 -34.10
N ARG A 774 -2.51 60.61 -34.29
CA ARG A 774 -1.92 60.42 -35.64
C ARG A 774 -2.84 59.64 -36.58
N GLN A 775 -3.57 58.64 -36.05
CA GLN A 775 -4.57 57.91 -36.80
C GLN A 775 -5.76 58.82 -37.18
N ALA A 776 -6.21 59.69 -36.27
CA ALA A 776 -7.22 60.70 -36.55
C ALA A 776 -6.78 61.68 -37.66
N GLU A 777 -5.59 62.28 -37.54
CA GLU A 777 -5.02 63.17 -38.56
C GLU A 777 -4.90 62.48 -39.93
N THR A 778 -4.56 61.19 -39.97
CA THR A 778 -4.48 60.39 -41.21
C THR A 778 -5.87 60.16 -41.82
N ASN A 779 -6.86 59.84 -41.00
CA ASN A 779 -8.23 59.62 -41.46
C ASN A 779 -8.91 60.92 -41.93
N ILE A 780 -8.64 62.04 -41.28
CA ILE A 780 -9.11 63.37 -41.70
C ILE A 780 -8.56 63.71 -43.08
N ARG A 781 -7.24 63.56 -43.32
CA ARG A 781 -6.65 63.74 -44.66
C ARG A 781 -7.22 62.80 -45.71
N SER A 782 -7.57 61.57 -45.35
CA SER A 782 -8.25 60.65 -46.26
C SER A 782 -9.66 61.14 -46.63
N ALA A 783 -10.39 61.68 -45.66
CA ALA A 783 -11.71 62.25 -45.87
C ALA A 783 -11.68 63.57 -46.67
N GLU A 784 -10.71 64.46 -46.41
CA GLU A 784 -10.38 65.64 -47.23
C GLU A 784 -10.20 65.23 -48.70
N ASN A 785 -9.27 64.31 -48.98
CA ASN A 785 -8.98 63.83 -50.34
C ASN A 785 -10.21 63.23 -51.03
N ASN A 786 -11.10 62.55 -50.29
CA ASN A 786 -12.34 61.99 -50.84
C ASN A 786 -13.39 63.07 -51.12
N ILE A 787 -13.48 64.11 -50.29
CA ILE A 787 -14.33 65.30 -50.51
C ILE A 787 -13.84 66.10 -51.71
N ASP A 788 -12.53 66.32 -51.87
CA ASP A 788 -11.97 67.03 -53.02
C ASP A 788 -12.08 66.20 -54.31
N SER A 789 -11.91 64.88 -54.21
CA SER A 789 -12.23 63.94 -55.30
C SER A 789 -13.71 63.94 -55.66
N ALA A 790 -14.61 64.23 -54.71
CA ALA A 790 -16.03 64.40 -54.98
C ALA A 790 -16.33 65.73 -55.68
N HIS A 791 -15.65 66.81 -55.26
CA HIS A 791 -15.83 68.17 -55.76
C HIS A 791 -15.30 68.35 -57.18
N SER A 792 -14.10 67.82 -57.45
CA SER A 792 -13.41 67.88 -58.75
C SER A 792 -14.12 67.11 -59.88
N ARG A 793 -15.02 66.17 -59.56
CA ARG A 793 -15.79 65.38 -60.55
C ARG A 793 -16.90 66.16 -61.28
N HIS A 794 -16.98 67.49 -61.09
CA HIS A 794 -17.68 68.46 -61.97
C HIS A 794 -19.14 68.16 -62.38
N PHE A 795 -19.87 67.35 -61.62
CA PHE A 795 -21.33 67.33 -61.72
C PHE A 795 -21.90 68.61 -61.10
N ARG A 796 -22.65 69.41 -61.87
CA ARG A 796 -23.31 70.65 -61.39
C ARG A 796 -24.27 70.46 -60.20
N TYR A 797 -24.54 69.22 -59.80
CA TYR A 797 -25.34 68.83 -58.62
C TYR A 797 -24.52 68.34 -57.41
N ALA A 798 -23.19 68.22 -57.52
CA ALA A 798 -22.35 67.72 -56.42
C ALA A 798 -22.14 68.74 -55.30
N THR A 799 -22.01 70.03 -55.65
CA THR A 799 -21.67 71.12 -54.73
C THR A 799 -22.67 71.33 -53.59
N VAL A 800 -23.93 70.96 -53.77
CA VAL A 800 -24.98 71.05 -52.73
C VAL A 800 -25.00 69.81 -51.83
N HIS A 801 -24.42 68.69 -52.25
CA HIS A 801 -24.39 67.45 -51.47
C HIS A 801 -23.07 67.22 -50.72
N THR A 802 -21.98 67.88 -51.09
CA THR A 802 -20.69 67.80 -50.35
C THR A 802 -20.63 68.71 -49.12
N SER A 803 -21.61 69.59 -48.90
CA SER A 803 -21.63 70.53 -47.76
C SER A 803 -21.83 69.83 -46.41
N GLU A 804 -22.67 68.79 -46.35
CA GLU A 804 -22.84 67.93 -45.17
C GLU A 804 -21.51 67.27 -44.81
N ALA A 805 -20.86 66.60 -45.78
CA ALA A 805 -19.55 65.99 -45.63
C ALA A 805 -18.46 66.98 -45.15
N GLN A 806 -18.43 68.21 -45.70
CA GLN A 806 -17.52 69.27 -45.25
C GLN A 806 -17.84 69.75 -43.82
N SER A 807 -19.11 69.78 -43.41
CA SER A 807 -19.48 70.14 -42.04
C SER A 807 -19.05 69.06 -41.04
N THR A 808 -19.16 67.79 -41.41
CA THR A 808 -18.69 66.64 -40.62
C THR A 808 -17.17 66.58 -40.57
N LEU A 809 -16.47 66.88 -41.67
CA LEU A 809 -15.01 66.99 -41.70
C LEU A 809 -14.51 68.09 -40.76
N ARG A 810 -15.12 69.28 -40.76
CA ARG A 810 -14.78 70.36 -39.82
C ARG A 810 -15.02 69.98 -38.36
N ARG A 811 -16.00 69.12 -38.08
CA ARG A 811 -16.17 68.54 -36.73
C ARG A 811 -15.03 67.58 -36.39
N ALA A 812 -14.63 66.71 -37.31
CA ALA A 812 -13.44 65.85 -37.13
C ALA A 812 -12.15 66.67 -36.89
N GLU A 813 -11.89 67.70 -37.70
CA GLU A 813 -10.78 68.64 -37.52
C GLU A 813 -10.84 69.34 -36.15
N SER A 814 -12.01 69.80 -35.73
CA SER A 814 -12.23 70.41 -34.42
C SER A 814 -11.91 69.42 -33.29
N MET A 815 -12.41 68.18 -33.36
CA MET A 815 -12.17 67.16 -32.36
C MET A 815 -10.71 66.70 -32.33
N ALA A 816 -10.02 66.60 -33.47
CA ALA A 816 -8.58 66.33 -33.51
C ALA A 816 -7.76 67.49 -32.92
N ASN A 817 -8.16 68.74 -33.15
CA ASN A 817 -7.53 69.91 -32.52
C ASN A 817 -7.80 69.97 -31.01
N GLN A 818 -8.99 69.56 -30.55
CA GLN A 818 -9.27 69.40 -29.12
C GLN A 818 -8.44 68.27 -28.51
N ALA A 819 -8.38 67.09 -29.16
CA ALA A 819 -7.55 65.97 -28.74
C ALA A 819 -6.06 66.35 -28.63
N LYS A 820 -5.57 67.18 -29.56
CA LYS A 820 -4.21 67.73 -29.55
C LYS A 820 -3.95 68.68 -28.38
N ARG A 821 -4.92 69.54 -28.05
CA ARG A 821 -4.86 70.39 -26.84
C ARG A 821 -4.90 69.53 -25.57
N SER A 822 -5.78 68.53 -25.50
CA SER A 822 -5.85 67.58 -24.38
C SER A 822 -4.56 66.78 -24.21
N LEU A 823 -3.89 66.40 -25.31
CA LEU A 823 -2.57 65.75 -25.29
C LEU A 823 -1.50 66.67 -24.70
N GLN A 824 -1.47 67.94 -25.12
CA GLN A 824 -0.55 68.96 -24.61
C GLN A 824 -0.79 69.27 -23.12
N SER A 825 -2.05 69.29 -22.69
CA SER A 825 -2.47 69.44 -21.28
C SER A 825 -2.40 68.13 -20.47
N GLN A 826 -1.79 67.07 -21.00
CA GLN A 826 -1.59 65.78 -20.33
C GLN A 826 -2.87 65.00 -19.96
N HIS A 827 -4.03 65.39 -20.51
CA HIS A 827 -5.31 64.69 -20.37
C HIS A 827 -5.43 63.56 -21.41
N TYR A 828 -4.60 62.52 -21.27
CA TYR A 828 -4.46 61.48 -22.31
C TYR A 828 -5.73 60.69 -22.58
N GLU A 829 -6.54 60.38 -21.57
CA GLU A 829 -7.81 59.67 -21.75
C GLU A 829 -8.80 60.51 -22.57
N THR A 830 -8.98 61.78 -22.21
CA THR A 830 -9.78 62.76 -22.97
C THR A 830 -9.25 62.95 -24.39
N SER A 831 -7.92 62.99 -24.57
CA SER A 831 -7.27 63.08 -25.88
C SER A 831 -7.55 61.84 -26.75
N ILE A 832 -7.46 60.65 -26.18
CA ILE A 832 -7.77 59.38 -26.85
C ILE A 832 -9.23 59.37 -27.31
N ASP A 833 -10.18 59.78 -26.47
CA ASP A 833 -11.60 59.71 -26.79
C ASP A 833 -12.00 60.79 -27.81
N GLN A 834 -11.50 62.02 -27.69
CA GLN A 834 -11.66 63.06 -28.73
C GLN A 834 -11.01 62.65 -30.07
N ALA A 835 -9.87 61.96 -30.05
CA ALA A 835 -9.25 61.45 -31.28
C ALA A 835 -10.04 60.29 -31.90
N LYS A 836 -10.68 59.42 -31.11
CA LYS A 836 -11.61 58.40 -31.60
C LYS A 836 -12.88 59.02 -32.21
N GLU A 837 -13.40 60.08 -31.59
CA GLU A 837 -14.55 60.82 -32.13
C GLU A 837 -14.19 61.50 -33.46
N ALA A 838 -13.01 62.13 -33.54
CA ALA A 838 -12.46 62.66 -34.79
C ALA A 838 -12.29 61.58 -35.88
N ILE A 839 -11.84 60.38 -35.53
CA ILE A 839 -11.78 59.22 -36.45
C ILE A 839 -13.18 58.85 -36.95
N ALA A 840 -14.18 58.82 -36.07
CA ALA A 840 -15.56 58.46 -36.42
C ALA A 840 -16.20 59.50 -37.36
N ASP A 841 -16.06 60.80 -37.04
CA ASP A 841 -16.55 61.89 -37.89
C ASP A 841 -15.80 61.92 -39.24
N ALA A 842 -14.48 61.71 -39.29
CA ALA A 842 -13.75 61.64 -40.56
C ALA A 842 -14.25 60.48 -41.46
N HIS A 843 -14.49 59.29 -40.87
CA HIS A 843 -15.11 58.18 -41.59
C HIS A 843 -16.56 58.46 -41.99
N GLN A 844 -17.31 59.27 -41.24
CA GLN A 844 -18.65 59.71 -41.65
C GLN A 844 -18.59 60.72 -42.80
N ALA A 845 -17.73 61.74 -42.72
CA ALA A 845 -17.50 62.73 -43.77
C ALA A 845 -17.11 62.07 -45.10
N SER A 846 -16.20 61.08 -45.09
CA SER A 846 -15.85 60.31 -46.28
C SER A 846 -17.05 59.56 -46.88
N ARG A 847 -17.91 58.96 -46.05
CA ARG A 847 -19.12 58.25 -46.51
C ARG A 847 -20.15 59.22 -47.10
N GLU A 848 -20.35 60.37 -46.46
CA GLU A 848 -21.21 61.45 -46.95
C GLU A 848 -20.70 61.99 -48.31
N ALA A 849 -19.39 62.09 -48.49
CA ALA A 849 -18.78 62.46 -49.77
C ALA A 849 -19.00 61.41 -50.88
N ASP A 850 -18.77 60.13 -50.58
CA ASP A 850 -19.02 59.04 -51.54
C ASP A 850 -20.52 58.92 -51.90
N GLU A 851 -21.41 59.17 -50.95
CA GLU A 851 -22.84 59.31 -51.19
C GLU A 851 -23.16 60.52 -52.05
N ALA A 852 -22.55 61.68 -51.79
CA ALA A 852 -22.72 62.90 -52.60
C ALA A 852 -22.29 62.67 -54.07
N VAL A 853 -21.14 62.02 -54.31
CA VAL A 853 -20.72 61.59 -55.66
C VAL A 853 -21.75 60.65 -56.27
N SER A 854 -22.23 59.67 -55.51
CA SER A 854 -23.19 58.69 -55.98
C SER A 854 -24.54 59.32 -56.34
N ARG A 855 -25.02 60.29 -55.56
CA ARG A 855 -26.24 61.08 -55.83
C ARG A 855 -26.03 62.00 -57.04
N ALA A 856 -24.92 62.72 -57.10
CA ALA A 856 -24.60 63.64 -58.20
C ALA A 856 -24.41 62.91 -59.54
N ARG A 857 -23.77 61.74 -59.55
CA ARG A 857 -23.63 60.88 -60.74
C ARG A 857 -24.98 60.35 -61.22
N ARG A 858 -25.89 59.98 -60.30
CA ARG A 858 -27.29 59.61 -60.65
C ARG A 858 -28.04 60.81 -61.26
N ALA A 859 -27.88 62.01 -60.69
CA ALA A 859 -28.53 63.23 -61.18
C ALA A 859 -28.00 63.67 -62.55
N HIS A 860 -26.68 63.65 -62.76
CA HIS A 860 -26.07 63.98 -64.05
C HIS A 860 -26.47 63.00 -65.15
N ASN A 861 -26.43 61.69 -64.87
CA ASN A 861 -26.91 60.67 -65.80
C ASN A 861 -28.40 60.84 -66.14
N ALA A 862 -29.21 61.42 -65.25
CA ALA A 862 -30.60 61.79 -65.52
C ALA A 862 -30.72 63.07 -66.37
N GLU A 863 -29.80 64.04 -66.20
CA GLU A 863 -29.78 65.28 -66.99
C GLU A 863 -29.22 65.08 -68.40
N GLU A 864 -28.18 64.26 -68.60
CA GLU A 864 -27.72 63.85 -69.94
C GLU A 864 -28.86 63.16 -70.71
N ARG A 865 -29.58 62.23 -70.06
CA ARG A 865 -30.78 61.61 -70.63
C ARG A 865 -31.89 62.60 -70.96
N ARG A 866 -31.94 63.79 -70.32
CA ARG A 866 -32.84 64.89 -70.71
C ARG A 866 -32.27 65.70 -71.89
N ARG A 867 -30.97 66.03 -71.87
CA ARG A 867 -30.32 66.81 -72.95
C ARG A 867 -30.22 66.04 -74.26
N GLU A 868 -30.03 64.72 -74.23
CA GLU A 868 -30.03 63.90 -75.44
C GLU A 868 -31.44 63.77 -76.04
N ARG A 869 -32.48 63.71 -75.20
CA ARG A 869 -33.88 63.84 -75.66
C ARG A 869 -34.13 65.22 -76.30
N ALA A 870 -33.60 66.30 -75.70
CA ALA A 870 -33.75 67.66 -76.23
C ALA A 870 -32.97 67.89 -77.54
N ARG A 871 -31.74 67.38 -77.67
CA ARG A 871 -30.95 67.47 -78.92
C ARG A 871 -31.60 66.69 -80.07
N ARG A 872 -32.18 65.50 -79.79
CA ARG A 872 -32.98 64.76 -80.78
C ARG A 872 -34.28 65.47 -81.18
N ALA A 873 -34.81 66.36 -80.34
CA ALA A 873 -35.95 67.22 -80.69
C ALA A 873 -35.54 68.46 -81.51
N ALA A 874 -34.39 69.08 -81.20
CA ALA A 874 -33.90 70.30 -81.87
C ALA A 874 -33.26 70.04 -83.25
N ALA A 875 -32.68 68.86 -83.48
CA ALA A 875 -32.10 68.50 -84.79
C ALA A 875 -33.16 68.17 -85.87
N ALA A 876 -34.46 68.27 -85.56
CA ALA A 876 -35.55 67.84 -86.43
C ALA A 876 -36.36 68.99 -87.07
N SER A 877 -36.00 70.26 -86.86
CA SER A 877 -36.87 71.42 -87.17
C SER A 877 -36.26 72.52 -88.06
N SER A 878 -35.11 72.32 -88.71
CA SER A 878 -34.47 73.37 -89.53
C SER A 878 -33.79 72.89 -90.83
N SER A 879 -34.55 72.27 -91.75
CA SER A 879 -34.42 72.40 -93.23
C SER A 879 -35.47 71.54 -93.98
N PRO A 880 -36.09 72.03 -95.07
CA PRO A 880 -37.02 71.22 -95.87
C PRO A 880 -36.41 70.58 -97.14
N SER A 881 -36.69 69.28 -97.29
CA SER A 881 -36.82 68.52 -98.55
C SER A 881 -35.62 68.27 -99.48
N SER A 882 -35.11 67.03 -99.47
CA SER A 882 -35.42 66.11 -100.59
C SER A 882 -35.29 64.63 -100.20
N TYR A 883 -36.12 63.81 -100.86
CA TYR A 883 -36.15 62.34 -100.91
C TYR A 883 -34.78 61.73 -101.36
N SER A 884 -34.42 60.46 -101.14
CA SER A 884 -35.24 59.26 -100.88
C SER A 884 -34.46 58.10 -100.24
N SER A 885 -35.23 57.12 -99.70
CA SER A 885 -34.93 55.67 -99.71
C SER A 885 -33.79 55.11 -98.82
N ARG A 886 -33.84 53.87 -98.30
CA ARG A 886 -34.96 53.01 -97.83
C ARG A 886 -34.34 51.83 -97.06
N SER A 887 -35.07 51.26 -96.08
CA SER A 887 -34.86 49.90 -95.54
C SER A 887 -33.57 49.67 -94.71
N SER A 888 -33.49 48.72 -93.77
CA SER A 888 -34.51 48.01 -92.97
C SER A 888 -33.81 47.20 -91.87
N SER A 889 -34.59 46.53 -91.01
CA SER A 889 -34.17 45.55 -89.99
C SER A 889 -33.46 46.12 -88.75
N SER A 890 -33.56 45.57 -87.54
CA SER A 890 -34.68 44.99 -86.75
C SER A 890 -34.06 44.26 -85.56
N SER A 891 -34.76 44.17 -84.41
CA SER A 891 -34.47 43.18 -83.34
C SER A 891 -33.11 43.37 -82.61
N SER A 892 -32.82 42.83 -81.41
CA SER A 892 -33.65 42.23 -80.37
C SER A 892 -32.89 42.18 -79.02
N ARG A 893 -33.57 42.51 -77.91
CA ARG A 893 -33.91 41.56 -76.82
C ARG A 893 -32.81 40.59 -76.32
N SER A 894 -32.18 40.91 -75.17
CA SER A 894 -31.92 40.01 -74.02
C SER A 894 -31.19 40.83 -72.93
N SER A 895 -31.45 40.78 -71.62
CA SER A 895 -31.89 39.75 -70.67
C SER A 895 -30.80 38.76 -70.24
N ARG A 896 -30.20 39.01 -69.06
CA ARG A 896 -30.08 38.09 -67.90
C ARG A 896 -29.28 38.79 -66.78
N GLN A 897 -29.71 38.75 -65.51
CA GLN A 897 -29.51 37.67 -64.52
C GLN A 897 -28.02 37.34 -64.31
N SER A 898 -27.50 37.16 -63.08
CA SER A 898 -28.17 36.89 -61.80
C SER A 898 -27.39 37.53 -60.61
N SER A 899 -27.98 37.79 -59.44
CA SER A 899 -27.97 36.92 -58.23
C SER A 899 -26.54 36.48 -57.83
N ASN A 900 -26.05 36.52 -56.58
CA ASN A 900 -26.56 36.20 -55.22
C ASN A 900 -25.39 36.63 -54.27
N ARG A 901 -25.38 36.59 -52.93
CA ARG A 901 -26.28 36.39 -51.77
C ARG A 901 -25.44 37.01 -50.61
N SER A 902 -25.90 37.99 -49.84
CA SER A 902 -26.70 37.86 -48.61
C SER A 902 -26.12 36.96 -47.51
N SER A 903 -26.38 37.36 -46.26
CA SER A 903 -26.22 36.63 -44.99
C SER A 903 -24.81 36.55 -44.36
N SER A 904 -24.64 36.53 -43.02
CA SER A 904 -25.20 37.39 -41.95
C SER A 904 -24.65 36.97 -40.57
N ARG A 905 -24.71 37.91 -39.61
CA ARG A 905 -24.97 37.71 -38.16
C ARG A 905 -23.96 36.95 -37.27
N SER A 906 -23.72 37.61 -36.13
CA SER A 906 -23.59 37.04 -34.77
C SER A 906 -22.27 36.33 -34.42
N ARG A 907 -21.78 36.33 -33.16
CA ARG A 907 -22.24 36.96 -31.90
C ARG A 907 -21.04 37.11 -30.93
N ARG A 908 -21.21 37.92 -29.87
CA ARG A 908 -20.87 37.66 -28.44
C ARG A 908 -20.16 36.31 -28.12
N SER A 909 -19.26 36.19 -27.12
CA SER A 909 -18.96 37.06 -25.95
C SER A 909 -17.85 36.46 -25.06
N SER A 910 -17.29 37.27 -24.15
CA SER A 910 -16.70 36.90 -22.82
C SER A 910 -15.40 36.05 -22.84
N SER A 911 -14.58 35.88 -21.78
CA SER A 911 -14.44 36.48 -20.42
C SER A 911 -13.12 36.01 -19.78
N GLY A 912 -12.57 36.75 -18.79
CA GLY A 912 -11.55 36.27 -17.84
C GLY A 912 -10.11 36.74 -18.18
N SER A 913 -9.31 37.41 -17.34
CA SER A 913 -9.16 37.54 -15.86
C SER A 913 -8.24 36.50 -15.20
N ARG A 914 -7.48 36.97 -14.18
CA ARG A 914 -6.27 36.41 -13.53
C ARG A 914 -4.99 36.50 -14.40
N GLY A 915 -3.83 36.96 -13.93
CA GLY A 915 -3.45 37.57 -12.64
C GLY A 915 -2.55 36.71 -11.75
N GLY A 916 -1.33 37.19 -11.48
CA GLY A 916 -0.46 36.75 -10.36
C GLY A 916 0.91 36.16 -10.73
N SER A 917 1.99 36.80 -10.24
CA SER A 917 3.38 36.30 -9.97
C SER A 917 4.12 35.59 -11.13
N TRP A 918 5.36 35.93 -11.49
CA TRP A 918 6.47 36.49 -10.71
C TRP A 918 7.07 37.76 -11.34
#